data_AF-A0A955AZT2-F1
#
_entry.id   AF-A0A955AZT2-F1
#
_cell.length_a   1.000
_cell.length_b   1.000
_cell.length_c   1.000
_cell.angle_alpha   90.00
_cell.angle_beta   90.00
_cell.angle_gamma   90.00
#
_symmetry.space_group_name_H-M   'P 1'
#
loop_
_entity.id
_entity.type
_entity.pdbx_description
1 polymer ?
#
loop_
_entity_poly.entity_id
_entity_poly.type
_entity_poly.pdbx_seq_one_letter_code
_entity_poly.pdbx_strand_id
1 'polypeptide(L)'
;WGRHWLDVARYADNKGYVFFEEKRFPWAWTYRDYVVRAFNEDLPYDRFVLQQLAADQLVAAERPAGSSAVEGGDRRALAAMGFLTLGARFMNNTHDVLDDRIDVVTRGLLGLTVTCARCHDHKYDPVSQDDYYALYGVFRSSVEPTLPPEFLPSPETDEYRQFQAGMDERLARLSDFIDAQREQIIAGSRKRAGEYLLAVHERRNHPDTENFMLLTDKGGLNPAMIKRWEVYLKRSRRSPDDPIWSVWHAFAALPDDGFAEQAKGTHATLFGDQRPADAAPINSLVREAFAEAPPLSMREVAERYGEALGLVDEQWDRIAAASQPGEPWFDDAAALREVLYSANSPPMIPRELAWGFLDLLPDRPTQDEYKKLLKEVETWSMNQPGAPPRAMTLVDARTPYDPVVFVRGNPNREGEPVERRFLTLLSEPNEPPFSHGSGRLELARKIVDPSNPLTARVMVNRVWMHHFGRGLVTTASDFGLRSETPSHPELLDWLATRFVEEGWSVKQLHRLIMNSAVYQQAGLDVNRAAARGDEGDAGQIRRTVDPENRLLSFFPQRRLSFEMLRDSLLSVAGSLDDRVGGPPTNVLGGFNSRRTIYGFIDRMDLPGLMRAFDFPDPASSSPGRERTTIAPQALFFMNDPFVAEAARRFGSQCIVRSIATDEQRVEHVYRLLFARSPDADELSAAKAYLASSSDGESGDSAWKYGYGRVDEDTQRVAGFTELTHWTGTRWQASGQLPDPKLGWVFLDRQGGHPAATIERCAIRRWTAPVDGEVEIAGQLHHRPEPGNGVRARLVSSRHGVLGTWSAHHTSVDTGPVRTRVAAGDTIDFVVDFNGEILHDEHEWPVVIRHVAESPPNDAVAMWDSVQDFRGGRVDRWQAFLHALLMTNEFVFVD
;
A
#
# COMPACT_ATOMS: atom_id res chain seq x y z
N TRP A 1 0.16 -18.33 -2.49
CA TRP A 1 1.52 -18.08 -2.00
C TRP A 1 1.99 -16.65 -2.16
N GLY A 2 2.02 -16.08 -3.38
CA GLY A 2 2.43 -14.66 -3.55
C GLY A 2 1.72 -13.67 -2.62
N ARG A 3 0.41 -13.82 -2.37
CA ARG A 3 -0.33 -12.97 -1.41
C ARG A 3 0.23 -13.02 0.01
N HIS A 4 0.60 -14.19 0.51
CA HIS A 4 1.17 -14.33 1.86
C HIS A 4 2.53 -13.64 1.97
N TRP A 5 3.35 -13.69 0.92
CA TRP A 5 4.59 -12.92 0.90
C TRP A 5 4.34 -11.40 0.89
N LEU A 6 3.30 -10.95 0.20
CA LEU A 6 2.95 -9.52 0.16
C LEU A 6 2.46 -8.98 1.51
N ASP A 7 1.92 -9.85 2.38
CA ASP A 7 1.62 -9.51 3.78
C ASP A 7 2.92 -9.21 4.55
N VAL A 8 3.94 -10.07 4.41
CA VAL A 8 5.28 -9.87 5.01
C VAL A 8 5.96 -8.63 4.43
N ALA A 9 5.86 -8.43 3.12
CA ALA A 9 6.48 -7.29 2.44
C ALA A 9 5.79 -5.95 2.70
N ARG A 10 4.70 -5.91 3.49
CA ARG A 10 3.84 -4.73 3.73
C ARG A 10 3.42 -4.00 2.46
N TYR A 11 3.02 -4.78 1.44
CA TYR A 11 2.65 -4.25 0.13
C TYR A 11 1.45 -3.30 0.22
N ALA A 12 1.60 -2.10 -0.35
CA ALA A 12 0.51 -1.18 -0.66
C ALA A 12 0.78 -0.47 -1.99
N ASP A 13 -0.27 0.07 -2.60
CA ASP A 13 -0.19 0.86 -3.84
C ASP A 13 0.05 2.35 -3.56
N ASN A 14 0.22 2.76 -2.30
CA ASN A 14 0.49 4.14 -1.90
C ASN A 14 1.56 4.28 -0.80
N LYS A 15 2.11 5.48 -0.67
CA LYS A 15 3.19 5.86 0.24
C LYS A 15 2.75 6.09 1.68
N GLY A 16 1.43 6.21 1.92
CA GLY A 16 0.88 6.70 3.18
C GLY A 16 0.83 8.22 3.22
N TYR A 17 0.97 8.82 4.40
CA TYR A 17 1.07 10.27 4.52
C TYR A 17 2.46 10.75 4.09
N VAL A 18 2.51 11.57 3.03
CA VAL A 18 3.72 12.19 2.47
C VAL A 18 3.50 13.68 2.28
N PHE A 19 4.59 14.45 2.34
CA PHE A 19 4.60 15.85 1.97
C PHE A 19 5.19 16.04 0.57
N PHE A 20 4.64 16.98 -0.20
CA PHE A 20 5.24 17.51 -1.42
C PHE A 20 5.52 16.52 -2.57
N GLU A 21 4.95 15.32 -2.53
CA GLU A 21 5.12 14.26 -3.54
C GLU A 21 3.78 13.59 -3.88
N GLU A 22 3.73 12.88 -5.01
CA GLU A 22 2.61 11.98 -5.32
C GLU A 22 2.44 10.91 -4.22
N LYS A 23 1.22 10.73 -3.73
CA LYS A 23 0.88 9.79 -2.66
C LYS A 23 0.90 8.34 -3.14
N ARG A 24 0.65 8.09 -4.42
CA ARG A 24 0.66 6.73 -4.98
C ARG A 24 2.07 6.24 -5.26
N PHE A 25 2.23 4.92 -5.24
CA PHE A 25 3.34 4.24 -5.90
C PHE A 25 2.85 3.78 -7.28
N PRO A 26 3.13 4.52 -8.38
CA PRO A 26 2.44 4.28 -9.65
C PRO A 26 2.68 2.88 -10.23
N TRP A 27 3.84 2.32 -9.94
CA TRP A 27 4.26 1.01 -10.42
C TRP A 27 4.46 0.00 -9.29
N ALA A 28 3.86 0.18 -8.11
CA ALA A 28 3.92 -0.80 -7.01
C ALA A 28 3.55 -2.21 -7.49
N TRP A 29 2.52 -2.29 -8.34
CA TRP A 29 2.02 -3.53 -8.90
C TRP A 29 3.08 -4.37 -9.65
N THR A 30 4.17 -3.75 -10.13
CA THR A 30 5.26 -4.48 -10.78
C THR A 30 6.00 -5.40 -9.80
N TYR A 31 6.12 -5.01 -8.53
CA TYR A 31 6.65 -5.86 -7.45
C TYR A 31 5.68 -6.99 -7.13
N ARG A 32 4.38 -6.69 -7.01
CA ARG A 32 3.33 -7.71 -6.80
C ARG A 32 3.38 -8.78 -7.88
N ASP A 33 3.51 -8.37 -9.13
CA ASP A 33 3.57 -9.27 -10.28
C ASP A 33 4.88 -10.06 -10.32
N TYR A 34 6.00 -9.44 -9.94
CA TYR A 34 7.27 -10.14 -9.72
C TYR A 34 7.12 -11.23 -8.66
N VAL A 35 6.52 -10.94 -7.50
CA VAL A 35 6.31 -11.91 -6.42
C VAL A 35 5.42 -13.06 -6.89
N VAL A 36 4.29 -12.76 -7.53
CA VAL A 36 3.38 -13.78 -8.08
C VAL A 36 4.11 -14.66 -9.09
N ARG A 37 4.86 -14.07 -10.01
CA ARG A 37 5.64 -14.80 -11.01
C ARG A 37 6.73 -15.66 -10.36
N ALA A 38 7.50 -15.13 -9.42
CA ALA A 38 8.59 -15.85 -8.77
C ALA A 38 8.11 -17.14 -8.08
N PHE A 39 6.99 -17.09 -7.35
CA PHE A 39 6.40 -18.31 -6.77
C PHE A 39 5.79 -19.24 -7.82
N ASN A 40 5.16 -18.69 -8.87
CA ASN A 40 4.58 -19.50 -9.95
C ASN A 40 5.65 -20.22 -10.79
N GLU A 41 6.82 -19.61 -10.96
CA GLU A 41 7.96 -20.18 -11.69
C GLU A 41 8.88 -21.03 -10.79
N ASP A 42 8.62 -21.04 -9.48
CA ASP A 42 9.46 -21.71 -8.47
C ASP A 42 10.90 -21.20 -8.47
N LEU A 43 11.06 -19.86 -8.55
CA LEU A 43 12.35 -19.23 -8.39
C LEU A 43 12.96 -19.67 -7.05
N PRO A 44 14.21 -20.20 -7.03
CA PRO A 44 14.89 -20.58 -5.80
C PRO A 44 14.83 -19.47 -4.76
N TYR A 45 14.47 -19.81 -3.52
CA TYR A 45 14.19 -18.82 -2.49
C TYR A 45 15.41 -17.96 -2.11
N ASP A 46 16.62 -18.54 -2.14
CA ASP A 46 17.87 -17.80 -2.01
C ASP A 46 18.02 -16.74 -3.11
N ARG A 47 17.76 -17.11 -4.37
CA ARG A 47 17.80 -16.17 -5.50
C ARG A 47 16.72 -15.11 -5.39
N PHE A 48 15.52 -15.49 -4.95
CA PHE A 48 14.43 -14.57 -4.68
C PHE A 48 14.87 -13.53 -3.63
N VAL A 49 15.45 -13.94 -2.50
CA VAL A 49 15.96 -13.03 -1.44
C VAL A 49 17.10 -12.15 -1.93
N LEU A 50 18.05 -12.69 -2.71
CA LEU A 50 19.11 -11.88 -3.32
C LEU A 50 18.52 -10.76 -4.20
N GLN A 51 17.50 -11.07 -4.99
CA GLN A 51 16.81 -10.08 -5.83
C GLN A 51 16.03 -9.05 -4.99
N GLN A 52 15.39 -9.46 -3.89
CA GLN A 52 14.68 -8.53 -2.99
C GLN A 52 15.59 -7.40 -2.47
N LEU A 53 16.88 -7.69 -2.24
CA LEU A 53 17.80 -6.77 -1.56
C LEU A 53 18.77 -6.05 -2.50
N ALA A 54 19.18 -6.69 -3.59
CA ALA A 54 20.29 -6.22 -4.43
C ALA A 54 20.10 -6.51 -5.94
N ALA A 55 18.85 -6.55 -6.44
CA ALA A 55 18.61 -6.85 -7.85
C ALA A 55 19.33 -5.90 -8.83
N ASP A 56 19.51 -4.62 -8.51
CA ASP A 56 20.28 -3.68 -9.33
C ASP A 56 21.73 -4.13 -9.52
N GLN A 57 22.36 -4.61 -8.44
CA GLN A 57 23.75 -5.08 -8.46
C GLN A 57 23.88 -6.43 -9.18
N LEU A 58 22.90 -7.33 -9.01
CA LEU A 58 22.87 -8.62 -9.71
C LEU A 58 22.68 -8.44 -11.22
N VAL A 59 21.70 -7.64 -11.62
CA VAL A 59 21.42 -7.34 -13.03
C VAL A 59 22.59 -6.61 -13.67
N ALA A 60 23.26 -5.70 -12.95
CA ALA A 60 24.46 -5.02 -13.45
C ALA A 60 25.63 -5.99 -13.67
N ALA A 61 25.85 -6.94 -12.75
CA ALA A 61 26.91 -7.94 -12.86
C ALA A 61 26.69 -8.93 -14.01
N GLU A 62 25.44 -9.18 -14.39
CA GLU A 62 25.06 -10.06 -15.50
C GLU A 62 25.16 -9.38 -16.89
N ARG A 63 25.53 -8.09 -16.96
CA ARG A 63 25.70 -7.37 -18.23
C ARG A 63 26.98 -7.83 -18.95
N PRO A 64 26.93 -8.13 -20.26
CA PRO A 64 28.12 -8.38 -21.06
C PRO A 64 29.08 -7.18 -21.03
N ALA A 65 30.38 -7.45 -20.83
CA ALA A 65 31.40 -6.41 -20.81
C ALA A 65 31.42 -5.63 -22.16
N GLY A 66 31.27 -4.32 -22.11
CA GLY A 66 31.36 -3.43 -23.29
C GLY A 66 30.04 -3.00 -23.92
N SER A 67 28.86 -3.42 -23.42
CA SER A 67 27.58 -2.92 -23.94
C SER A 67 27.22 -1.56 -23.31
N SER A 68 27.20 -0.48 -24.09
CA SER A 68 26.66 0.82 -23.68
C SER A 68 25.14 0.92 -23.86
N ALA A 69 24.54 0.00 -24.61
CA ALA A 69 23.12 -0.03 -24.90
C ALA A 69 22.32 -0.80 -23.82
N VAL A 70 21.07 -0.37 -23.65
CA VAL A 70 20.04 -0.91 -22.76
C VAL A 70 19.37 -2.18 -23.36
N GLU A 71 20.00 -2.82 -24.36
CA GLU A 71 19.40 -3.87 -25.17
C GLU A 71 19.65 -5.29 -24.59
N GLY A 72 18.57 -5.99 -24.23
CA GLY A 72 18.52 -7.46 -24.34
C GLY A 72 18.50 -8.32 -23.07
N GLY A 73 18.70 -7.77 -21.87
CA GLY A 73 18.65 -8.55 -20.61
C GLY A 73 17.26 -8.63 -19.97
N ASP A 74 16.90 -9.78 -19.38
CA ASP A 74 15.70 -9.89 -18.53
C ASP A 74 15.89 -9.13 -17.22
N ARG A 75 15.49 -7.86 -17.21
CA ARG A 75 15.59 -6.96 -16.06
C ARG A 75 14.38 -7.06 -15.13
N ARG A 76 13.47 -8.02 -15.33
CA ARG A 76 12.27 -8.17 -14.50
C ARG A 76 12.58 -8.43 -13.03
N ALA A 77 13.80 -8.87 -12.71
CA ALA A 77 14.30 -8.99 -11.34
C ALA A 77 14.40 -7.63 -10.62
N LEU A 78 14.58 -6.51 -11.32
CA LEU A 78 14.65 -5.17 -10.70
C LEU A 78 13.41 -4.85 -9.87
N ALA A 79 12.23 -5.34 -10.29
CA ALA A 79 10.98 -5.12 -9.58
C ALA A 79 10.97 -5.74 -8.18
N ALA A 80 11.85 -6.71 -7.89
CA ALA A 80 11.97 -7.37 -6.59
C ALA A 80 12.25 -6.36 -5.46
N MET A 81 13.04 -5.32 -5.71
CA MET A 81 13.38 -4.34 -4.65
C MET A 81 12.19 -3.52 -4.13
N GLY A 82 10.98 -3.71 -4.68
CA GLY A 82 9.73 -3.32 -4.05
C GLY A 82 9.62 -3.76 -2.58
N PHE A 83 10.28 -4.85 -2.17
CA PHE A 83 10.38 -5.26 -0.77
C PHE A 83 11.02 -4.20 0.15
N LEU A 84 11.97 -3.40 -0.37
CA LEU A 84 12.63 -2.33 0.36
C LEU A 84 12.00 -0.94 0.12
N THR A 85 11.37 -0.72 -1.04
CA THR A 85 10.92 0.62 -1.46
C THR A 85 9.42 0.88 -1.26
N LEU A 86 8.59 -0.16 -1.17
CA LEU A 86 7.13 -0.01 -1.06
C LEU A 86 6.63 0.09 0.39
N GLY A 87 7.50 0.35 1.36
CA GLY A 87 7.12 0.64 2.76
C GLY A 87 6.48 2.02 2.95
N ALA A 88 5.99 2.30 4.16
CA ALA A 88 5.45 3.62 4.54
C ALA A 88 6.55 4.69 4.50
N ARG A 89 6.15 5.93 4.22
CA ARG A 89 7.08 7.06 4.15
C ARG A 89 7.16 7.90 5.43
N PHE A 90 6.29 7.65 6.41
CA PHE A 90 6.35 8.28 7.73
C PHE A 90 6.50 9.80 7.67
N MET A 91 5.68 10.48 6.86
CA MET A 91 5.78 11.93 6.64
C MET A 91 7.16 12.37 6.10
N ASN A 92 7.78 11.51 5.30
CA ASN A 92 9.13 11.60 4.75
C ASN A 92 10.26 11.53 5.79
N ASN A 93 10.00 11.02 7.01
CA ASN A 93 11.05 10.81 8.00
C ASN A 93 11.99 9.68 7.57
N THR A 94 13.21 10.05 7.16
CA THR A 94 14.23 9.12 6.69
C THR A 94 14.60 8.06 7.73
N HIS A 95 14.66 8.42 9.02
CA HIS A 95 15.06 7.47 10.06
C HIS A 95 14.03 6.35 10.25
N ASP A 96 12.74 6.68 10.17
CA ASP A 96 11.67 5.70 10.30
C ASP A 96 11.51 4.85 9.03
N VAL A 97 11.77 5.42 7.84
CA VAL A 97 11.86 4.64 6.59
C VAL A 97 13.00 3.62 6.65
N LEU A 98 14.16 3.99 7.20
CA LEU A 98 15.29 3.08 7.34
C LEU A 98 15.03 2.02 8.41
N ASP A 99 14.38 2.39 9.51
CA ASP A 99 13.94 1.46 10.54
C ASP A 99 12.98 0.41 9.99
N ASP A 100 11.99 0.81 9.18
CA ASP A 100 11.07 -0.10 8.49
C ASP A 100 11.78 -1.05 7.50
N ARG A 101 12.82 -0.58 6.81
CA ARG A 101 13.66 -1.43 5.95
C ARG A 101 14.44 -2.47 6.74
N ILE A 102 15.02 -2.08 7.88
CA ILE A 102 15.69 -3.01 8.79
C ILE A 102 14.67 -4.02 9.31
N ASP A 103 13.50 -3.56 9.77
CA ASP A 103 12.45 -4.40 10.34
C ASP A 103 11.97 -5.48 9.36
N VAL A 104 11.60 -5.10 8.13
CA VAL A 104 11.11 -6.08 7.15
C VAL A 104 12.18 -7.10 6.79
N VAL A 105 13.45 -6.68 6.72
CA VAL A 105 14.56 -7.57 6.38
C VAL A 105 14.82 -8.55 7.52
N THR A 106 14.97 -8.06 8.75
CA THR A 106 15.35 -8.91 9.87
C THR A 106 14.18 -9.77 10.35
N ARG A 107 12.96 -9.23 10.45
CA ARG A 107 11.78 -10.02 10.82
C ARG A 107 11.30 -10.91 9.67
N GLY A 108 11.35 -10.41 8.44
CA GLY A 108 10.90 -11.14 7.26
C GLY A 108 11.84 -12.28 6.88
N LEU A 109 13.16 -12.08 6.92
CA LEU A 109 14.13 -13.05 6.39
C LEU A 109 14.92 -13.81 7.44
N LEU A 110 15.08 -13.25 8.65
CA LEU A 110 15.85 -13.85 9.75
C LEU A 110 14.96 -14.23 10.94
N GLY A 111 13.72 -13.74 11.00
CA GLY A 111 12.87 -13.93 12.17
C GLY A 111 13.46 -13.30 13.42
N LEU A 112 14.10 -12.13 13.31
CA LEU A 112 14.70 -11.41 14.43
C LEU A 112 14.15 -9.98 14.56
N THR A 113 13.83 -9.59 15.79
CA THR A 113 13.39 -8.22 16.15
C THR A 113 14.60 -7.32 16.44
N VAL A 114 15.26 -6.86 15.38
CA VAL A 114 16.47 -6.02 15.51
C VAL A 114 16.14 -4.56 15.83
N THR A 115 14.96 -4.06 15.46
CA THR A 115 14.58 -2.64 15.60
C THR A 115 14.51 -2.14 17.04
N CYS A 116 14.30 -3.02 18.03
CA CYS A 116 14.42 -2.60 19.44
C CYS A 116 15.84 -2.11 19.79
N ALA A 117 16.87 -2.57 19.06
CA ALA A 117 18.26 -2.17 19.26
C ALA A 117 18.55 -0.70 18.83
N ARG A 118 17.60 -0.04 18.17
CA ARG A 118 17.69 1.38 17.78
C ARG A 118 18.00 2.30 18.96
N CYS A 119 17.37 2.07 20.12
CA CYS A 119 17.46 2.97 21.27
C CYS A 119 18.35 2.46 22.41
N HIS A 120 18.53 1.15 22.52
CA HIS A 120 19.36 0.50 23.54
C HIS A 120 19.69 -0.90 23.04
N ASP A 121 20.75 -1.55 23.54
CA ASP A 121 20.99 -2.97 23.23
C ASP A 121 19.74 -3.81 23.49
N HIS A 122 19.45 -4.75 22.59
CA HIS A 122 18.23 -5.54 22.68
C HIS A 122 18.15 -6.26 24.04
N LYS A 123 16.97 -6.21 24.67
CA LYS A 123 16.82 -6.59 26.08
C LYS A 123 17.10 -8.07 26.36
N TYR A 124 16.80 -8.94 25.41
CA TYR A 124 16.85 -10.40 25.58
C TYR A 124 17.77 -11.07 24.57
N ASP A 125 17.54 -10.82 23.28
CA ASP A 125 18.42 -11.31 22.23
C ASP A 125 19.76 -10.57 22.20
N PRO A 126 20.87 -11.24 21.89
CA PRO A 126 22.21 -10.65 21.82
C PRO A 126 22.39 -9.84 20.53
N VAL A 127 21.60 -8.77 20.41
CA VAL A 127 21.66 -7.80 19.32
C VAL A 127 21.99 -6.44 19.93
N SER A 128 23.16 -5.92 19.58
CA SER A 128 23.67 -4.65 20.08
C SER A 128 23.12 -3.45 19.29
N GLN A 129 23.28 -2.25 19.83
CA GLN A 129 23.06 -1.02 19.06
C GLN A 129 23.96 -0.98 17.82
N ASP A 130 25.20 -1.45 17.94
CA ASP A 130 26.15 -1.49 16.83
C ASP A 130 25.63 -2.37 15.69
N ASP A 131 25.00 -3.52 15.99
CA ASP A 131 24.36 -4.36 14.97
C ASP A 131 23.25 -3.60 14.22
N TYR A 132 22.39 -2.88 14.94
CA TYR A 132 21.34 -2.06 14.32
C TYR A 132 21.94 -0.96 13.44
N TYR A 133 22.92 -0.22 13.95
CA TYR A 133 23.50 0.92 13.23
C TYR A 133 24.43 0.49 12.08
N ALA A 134 24.99 -0.72 12.13
CA ALA A 134 25.67 -1.35 11.01
C ALA A 134 24.71 -1.58 9.84
N LEU A 135 23.52 -2.15 10.10
CA LEU A 135 22.47 -2.32 9.08
C LEU A 135 21.88 -0.99 8.62
N TYR A 136 21.69 -0.03 9.54
CA TYR A 136 21.30 1.33 9.21
C TYR A 136 22.26 1.95 8.20
N GLY A 137 23.57 1.78 8.38
CA GLY A 137 24.59 2.22 7.43
C GLY A 137 24.44 1.61 6.04
N VAL A 138 24.06 0.33 5.95
CA VAL A 138 23.82 -0.35 4.66
C VAL A 138 22.68 0.33 3.91
N PHE A 139 21.52 0.51 4.54
CA PHE A 139 20.36 1.10 3.87
C PHE A 139 20.48 2.62 3.67
N ARG A 140 21.17 3.32 4.58
CA ARG A 140 21.45 4.76 4.43
C ARG A 140 22.43 5.05 3.29
N SER A 141 23.25 4.07 2.92
CA SER A 141 24.15 4.12 1.76
C SER A 141 23.44 3.79 0.44
N SER A 142 22.11 3.77 0.41
CA SER A 142 21.29 3.49 -0.77
C SER A 142 20.28 4.62 -1.00
N VAL A 143 19.99 4.92 -2.27
CA VAL A 143 19.05 5.97 -2.69
C VAL A 143 18.04 5.43 -3.69
N GLU A 144 16.87 6.04 -3.73
CA GLU A 144 15.89 5.79 -4.78
C GLU A 144 16.19 6.71 -5.97
N PRO A 145 16.26 6.19 -7.20
CA PRO A 145 16.45 7.04 -8.38
C PRO A 145 15.21 7.91 -8.60
N THR A 146 15.41 9.17 -8.99
CA THR A 146 14.32 10.12 -9.30
C THR A 146 13.32 9.55 -10.30
N LEU A 147 13.82 8.87 -11.33
CA LEU A 147 13.01 8.09 -12.25
C LEU A 147 13.42 6.61 -12.13
N PRO A 148 12.53 5.72 -11.65
CA PRO A 148 12.86 4.31 -11.53
C PRO A 148 13.11 3.67 -12.91
N PRO A 149 13.99 2.65 -12.99
CA PRO A 149 14.38 2.06 -14.26
C PRO A 149 13.23 1.29 -14.92
N GLU A 150 13.22 1.30 -16.24
CA GLU A 150 12.43 0.34 -17.03
C GLU A 150 13.01 -1.06 -16.84
N PHE A 151 12.14 -2.04 -16.64
CA PHE A 151 12.53 -3.44 -16.44
C PHE A 151 12.12 -4.35 -17.60
N LEU A 152 11.29 -3.85 -18.51
CA LEU A 152 10.99 -4.47 -19.80
C LEU A 152 11.74 -3.71 -20.91
N PRO A 153 11.96 -4.34 -22.07
CA PRO A 153 12.39 -3.62 -23.26
C PRO A 153 11.40 -2.51 -23.60
N SER A 154 11.94 -1.35 -23.97
CA SER A 154 11.16 -0.19 -24.38
C SER A 154 10.39 -0.50 -25.68
N PRO A 155 9.07 -0.21 -25.77
CA PRO A 155 8.31 -0.48 -26.99
C PRO A 155 8.77 0.39 -28.16
N GLU A 156 8.84 -0.16 -29.37
CA GLU A 156 9.18 0.60 -30.59
C GLU A 156 7.97 1.33 -31.22
N THR A 157 7.06 1.87 -30.40
CA THR A 157 5.84 2.54 -30.88
C THR A 157 6.04 4.06 -31.03
N ASP A 158 5.25 4.70 -31.90
CA ASP A 158 5.24 6.17 -32.02
C ASP A 158 4.83 6.86 -30.70
N GLU A 159 3.89 6.25 -29.98
CA GLU A 159 3.44 6.72 -28.66
C GLU A 159 4.58 6.71 -27.65
N TYR A 160 5.38 5.63 -27.60
CA TYR A 160 6.56 5.57 -26.72
C TYR A 160 7.61 6.60 -27.12
N ARG A 161 7.88 6.79 -28.42
CA ARG A 161 8.83 7.83 -28.89
C ARG A 161 8.41 9.23 -28.45
N GLN A 162 7.12 9.55 -28.55
CA GLN A 162 6.57 10.84 -28.10
C GLN A 162 6.66 10.99 -26.58
N PHE A 163 6.30 9.94 -25.84
CA PHE A 163 6.46 9.88 -24.39
C PHE A 163 7.91 10.15 -23.98
N GLN A 164 8.87 9.47 -24.59
CA GLN A 164 10.29 9.56 -24.27
C GLN A 164 10.84 10.96 -24.54
N ALA A 165 10.53 11.54 -25.70
CA ALA A 165 10.94 12.91 -26.02
C ALA A 165 10.42 13.93 -24.98
N GLY A 166 9.16 13.82 -24.59
CA GLY A 166 8.58 14.69 -23.55
C GLY A 166 9.12 14.41 -22.15
N MET A 167 9.57 13.18 -21.87
CA MET A 167 10.23 12.81 -20.63
C MET A 167 11.63 13.42 -20.55
N ASP A 168 12.42 13.30 -21.62
CA ASP A 168 13.79 13.83 -21.70
C ASP A 168 13.81 15.34 -21.50
N GLU A 169 12.85 16.07 -22.09
CA GLU A 169 12.69 17.52 -21.89
C GLU A 169 12.47 17.87 -20.41
N ARG A 170 11.60 17.15 -19.71
CA ARG A 170 11.28 17.40 -18.29
C ARG A 170 12.43 17.03 -17.37
N LEU A 171 13.09 15.91 -17.64
CA LEU A 171 14.27 15.48 -16.91
C LEU A 171 15.42 16.48 -17.10
N ALA A 172 15.62 17.00 -18.31
CA ALA A 172 16.61 18.04 -18.59
C ALA A 172 16.30 19.30 -17.77
N ARG A 173 15.06 19.81 -17.80
CA ARG A 173 14.65 20.97 -17.00
C ARG A 173 14.86 20.77 -15.50
N LEU A 174 14.49 19.60 -14.97
CA LEU A 174 14.71 19.27 -13.56
C LEU A 174 16.22 19.18 -13.24
N SER A 175 17.01 18.52 -14.09
CA SER A 175 18.46 18.40 -13.91
C SER A 175 19.15 19.76 -13.96
N ASP A 176 18.83 20.60 -14.95
CA ASP A 176 19.41 21.93 -15.12
C ASP A 176 19.11 22.81 -13.90
N PHE A 177 17.88 22.74 -13.38
CA PHE A 177 17.50 23.44 -12.15
C PHE A 177 18.31 22.94 -10.95
N ILE A 178 18.40 21.62 -10.76
CA ILE A 178 19.18 21.01 -9.67
C ILE A 178 20.64 21.41 -9.76
N ASP A 179 21.25 21.30 -10.94
CA ASP A 179 22.66 21.56 -11.14
C ASP A 179 22.98 23.05 -10.92
N ALA A 180 22.12 23.95 -11.40
CA ALA A 180 22.24 25.38 -11.13
C ALA A 180 22.11 25.72 -9.63
N GLN A 181 21.13 25.14 -8.93
CA GLN A 181 20.99 25.36 -7.49
C GLN A 181 22.16 24.77 -6.70
N ARG A 182 22.63 23.58 -7.06
CA ARG A 182 23.82 22.97 -6.45
C ARG A 182 25.05 23.84 -6.63
N GLU A 183 25.31 24.34 -7.83
CA GLU A 183 26.43 25.24 -8.10
C GLU A 183 26.36 26.51 -7.25
N GLN A 184 25.17 27.14 -7.17
CA GLN A 184 24.95 28.33 -6.36
C GLN A 184 25.20 28.08 -4.87
N ILE A 185 24.67 26.97 -4.32
CA ILE A 185 24.86 26.64 -2.91
C ILE A 185 26.31 26.28 -2.62
N ILE A 186 26.96 25.46 -3.47
CA ILE A 186 28.38 25.09 -3.33
C ILE A 186 29.24 26.36 -3.31
N ALA A 187 29.11 27.23 -4.32
CA ALA A 187 29.89 28.45 -4.42
C ALA A 187 29.62 29.41 -3.25
N GLY A 188 28.36 29.59 -2.86
CA GLY A 188 27.98 30.40 -1.71
C GLY A 188 28.53 29.86 -0.39
N SER A 189 28.55 28.53 -0.23
CA SER A 189 29.05 27.87 0.97
C SER A 189 30.57 27.90 1.11
N ARG A 190 31.32 27.86 -0.01
CA ARG A 190 32.78 28.04 0.02
C ARG A 190 33.17 29.47 0.38
N LYS A 191 32.57 30.45 -0.30
CA LYS A 191 32.83 31.88 -0.03
C LYS A 191 32.54 32.29 1.40
N ARG A 192 31.55 31.66 2.03
CA ARG A 192 31.09 31.95 3.39
C ARG A 192 31.56 30.92 4.42
N ALA A 193 32.60 30.13 4.13
CA ALA A 193 33.07 29.06 5.00
C ALA A 193 33.35 29.54 6.44
N GLY A 194 34.01 30.70 6.60
CA GLY A 194 34.25 31.31 7.91
C GLY A 194 32.96 31.63 8.69
N GLU A 195 31.93 32.14 8.02
CA GLU A 195 30.63 32.40 8.64
C GLU A 195 29.93 31.11 9.11
N TYR A 196 30.01 30.05 8.29
CA TYR A 196 29.47 28.73 8.67
C TYR A 196 30.22 28.14 9.87
N LEU A 197 31.55 28.26 9.91
CA LEU A 197 32.37 27.82 11.03
C LEU A 197 32.00 28.55 12.33
N LEU A 198 31.81 29.88 12.26
CA LEU A 198 31.37 30.68 13.39
C LEU A 198 29.97 30.25 13.87
N ALA A 199 29.03 30.05 12.94
CA ALA A 199 27.67 29.62 13.27
C ALA A 199 27.65 28.24 13.96
N VAL A 200 28.53 27.32 13.55
CA VAL A 200 28.71 26.03 14.24
C VAL A 200 29.19 26.24 15.68
N HIS A 201 30.14 27.15 15.89
CA HIS A 201 30.64 27.45 17.23
C HIS A 201 29.57 28.06 18.13
N GLU A 202 28.85 29.09 17.66
CA GLU A 202 27.80 29.78 18.42
C GLU A 202 26.66 28.82 18.83
N ARG A 203 26.38 27.79 18.01
CA ARG A 203 25.39 26.75 18.33
C ARG A 203 25.66 26.03 19.66
N ARG A 204 26.91 25.98 20.15
CA ARG A 204 27.27 25.34 21.44
C ARG A 204 26.51 25.92 22.63
N ASN A 205 26.07 27.18 22.51
CA ASN A 205 25.42 27.95 23.56
C ASN A 205 23.87 27.92 23.46
N HIS A 206 23.29 27.15 22.53
CA HIS A 206 21.84 27.11 22.30
C HIS A 206 21.24 25.69 22.46
N PRO A 207 20.03 25.54 23.02
CA PRO A 207 19.34 24.24 23.10
C PRO A 207 18.94 23.72 21.71
N ASP A 208 18.83 22.40 21.59
CA ASP A 208 18.68 21.70 20.32
C ASP A 208 17.41 22.11 19.52
N THR A 209 17.67 22.58 18.30
CA THR A 209 16.84 22.54 17.08
C THR A 209 15.84 23.66 16.77
N GLU A 210 14.90 24.09 17.62
CA GLU A 210 13.87 25.06 17.18
C GLU A 210 14.31 26.54 17.24
N ASN A 211 15.03 26.95 18.28
CA ASN A 211 15.41 28.35 18.45
C ASN A 211 16.59 28.79 17.58
N PHE A 212 17.48 27.87 17.20
CA PHE A 212 18.65 28.20 16.39
C PHE A 212 18.27 28.53 14.92
N MET A 213 17.27 27.85 14.35
CA MET A 213 16.78 28.16 13.01
C MET A 213 16.16 29.57 12.91
N LEU A 214 15.52 30.03 13.99
CA LEU A 214 15.01 31.41 14.11
C LEU A 214 16.12 32.46 14.31
N LEU A 215 17.29 32.06 14.84
CA LEU A 215 18.47 32.93 15.02
C LEU A 215 19.27 33.10 13.73
N THR A 216 19.33 32.07 12.87
CA THR A 216 20.06 32.10 11.58
C THR A 216 19.40 32.97 10.51
N ASP A 217 18.11 33.32 10.66
CA ASP A 217 17.38 34.23 9.76
C ASP A 217 18.01 35.63 9.68
N LYS A 218 18.79 36.06 10.69
CA LYS A 218 19.46 37.37 10.66
C LYS A 218 20.69 37.46 9.75
N GLY A 219 21.26 36.32 9.33
CA GLY A 219 22.47 36.26 8.50
C GLY A 219 22.33 35.53 7.16
N GLY A 220 21.16 34.92 6.88
CA GLY A 220 20.92 34.21 5.63
C GLY A 220 21.87 33.02 5.37
N LEU A 221 22.39 32.39 6.43
CA LEU A 221 23.15 31.14 6.33
C LEU A 221 22.19 29.96 6.22
N ASN A 222 22.53 28.97 5.40
CA ASN A 222 21.70 27.77 5.25
C ASN A 222 21.85 26.84 6.48
N PRO A 223 20.76 26.53 7.22
CA PRO A 223 20.84 25.69 8.42
C PRO A 223 21.32 24.26 8.16
N ALA A 224 20.94 23.65 7.04
CA ALA A 224 21.41 22.32 6.65
C ALA A 224 22.92 22.33 6.35
N MET A 225 23.45 23.40 5.76
CA MET A 225 24.89 23.57 5.56
C MET A 225 25.65 23.76 6.89
N ILE A 226 25.09 24.50 7.86
CA ILE A 226 25.66 24.59 9.23
C ILE A 226 25.78 23.19 9.83
N LYS A 227 24.74 22.34 9.68
CA LYS A 227 24.78 20.96 10.17
C LYS A 227 25.88 20.13 9.51
N ARG A 228 26.13 20.32 8.21
CA ARG A 228 27.22 19.63 7.48
C ARG A 228 28.59 20.02 8.04
N TRP A 229 28.83 21.31 8.27
CA TRP A 229 30.05 21.80 8.91
C TRP A 229 30.21 21.30 10.35
N GLU A 230 29.12 21.25 11.12
CA GLU A 230 29.11 20.70 12.48
C GLU A 230 29.58 19.23 12.49
N VAL A 231 28.99 18.40 11.62
CA VAL A 231 29.37 16.98 11.51
C VAL A 231 30.83 16.82 11.08
N TYR A 232 31.27 17.61 10.10
CA TYR A 232 32.65 17.56 9.62
C TYR A 232 33.66 17.95 10.70
N LEU A 233 33.41 19.03 11.44
CA LEU A 233 34.27 19.45 12.56
C LEU A 233 34.26 18.40 13.69
N LYS A 234 33.12 17.82 14.03
CA LYS A 234 33.04 16.72 15.01
C LYS A 234 33.89 15.52 14.60
N ARG A 235 33.88 15.15 13.32
CA ARG A 235 34.73 14.07 12.77
C ARG A 235 36.21 14.42 12.88
N SER A 236 36.62 15.62 12.45
CA SER A 236 38.03 16.04 12.54
C SER A 236 38.58 16.02 13.97
N ARG A 237 37.73 16.27 14.98
CA ARG A 237 38.13 16.21 16.40
C ARG A 237 38.58 14.83 16.88
N ARG A 238 38.21 13.75 16.17
CA ARG A 238 38.68 12.37 16.47
C ARG A 238 40.15 12.16 16.11
N SER A 239 40.73 13.06 15.31
CA SER A 239 42.14 13.09 14.94
C SER A 239 42.80 14.29 15.63
N PRO A 240 43.29 14.16 16.87
CA PRO A 240 43.89 15.28 17.59
C PRO A 240 45.13 15.86 16.88
N ASP A 241 45.78 15.07 16.03
CA ASP A 241 46.92 15.45 15.20
C ASP A 241 46.51 16.00 13.81
N ASP A 242 45.23 16.35 13.59
CA ASP A 242 44.77 16.91 12.32
C ASP A 242 45.51 18.24 12.01
N PRO A 243 46.23 18.33 10.87
CA PRO A 243 47.11 19.45 10.57
C PRO A 243 46.36 20.76 10.28
N ILE A 244 45.04 20.70 10.06
CA ILE A 244 44.19 21.87 9.80
C ILE A 244 43.36 22.16 11.06
N TRP A 245 42.60 21.19 11.56
CA TRP A 245 41.55 21.45 12.55
C TRP A 245 41.98 21.38 14.01
N SER A 246 43.17 20.86 14.32
CA SER A 246 43.70 20.86 15.69
C SER A 246 43.75 22.27 16.29
N VAL A 247 44.12 23.28 15.49
CA VAL A 247 44.14 24.70 15.88
C VAL A 247 42.74 25.23 16.16
N TRP A 248 41.76 24.91 15.30
CA TRP A 248 40.36 25.29 15.51
C TRP A 248 39.84 24.73 16.83
N HIS A 249 40.03 23.43 17.08
CA HIS A 249 39.54 22.76 18.29
C HIS A 249 40.20 23.30 19.56
N ALA A 250 41.49 23.64 19.51
CA ALA A 250 42.22 24.21 20.64
C ALA A 250 41.66 25.57 21.05
N PHE A 251 41.38 26.47 20.10
CA PHE A 251 40.72 27.75 20.41
C PHE A 251 39.24 27.58 20.77
N ALA A 252 38.51 26.71 20.07
CA ALA A 252 37.09 26.46 20.33
C ALA A 252 36.81 25.84 21.71
N ALA A 253 37.82 25.25 22.36
CA ALA A 253 37.72 24.75 23.73
C ALA A 253 37.74 25.85 24.80
N LEU A 254 38.14 27.07 24.46
CA LEU A 254 38.19 28.18 25.40
C LEU A 254 36.78 28.71 25.71
N PRO A 255 36.55 29.17 26.96
CA PRO A 255 35.32 29.87 27.33
C PRO A 255 35.24 31.23 26.62
N ASP A 256 34.02 31.69 26.33
CA ASP A 256 33.79 33.02 25.76
C ASP A 256 34.29 34.12 26.70
N ASP A 257 34.03 33.95 28.00
CA ASP A 257 34.51 34.84 29.06
C ASP A 257 36.02 34.69 29.27
N GLY A 258 36.78 35.75 28.97
CA GLY A 258 38.23 35.76 29.10
C GLY A 258 38.98 35.08 27.96
N PHE A 259 38.32 34.83 26.82
CA PHE A 259 38.92 34.20 25.63
C PHE A 259 40.27 34.83 25.26
N ALA A 260 40.33 36.16 25.09
CA ALA A 260 41.52 36.86 24.61
C ALA A 260 42.77 36.66 25.50
N GLU A 261 42.61 36.54 26.81
CA GLU A 261 43.73 36.26 27.71
C GLU A 261 44.18 34.79 27.62
N GLN A 262 43.23 33.85 27.61
CA GLN A 262 43.56 32.42 27.51
C GLN A 262 44.13 32.05 26.14
N ALA A 263 43.67 32.72 25.08
CA ALA A 263 44.14 32.54 23.71
C ALA A 263 45.63 32.85 23.55
N LYS A 264 46.22 33.75 24.38
CA LYS A 264 47.68 33.99 24.38
C LYS A 264 48.46 32.74 24.76
N GLY A 265 47.99 32.02 25.78
CA GLY A 265 48.59 30.76 26.21
C GLY A 265 48.47 29.67 25.16
N THR A 266 47.25 29.47 24.62
CA THR A 266 47.00 28.51 23.54
C THR A 266 47.79 28.85 22.26
N HIS A 267 47.94 30.13 21.93
CA HIS A 267 48.74 30.57 20.79
C HIS A 267 50.24 30.29 21.01
N ALA A 268 50.77 30.55 22.21
CA ALA A 268 52.16 30.24 22.54
C ALA A 268 52.47 28.74 22.45
N THR A 269 51.53 27.87 22.82
CA THR A 269 51.71 26.40 22.73
C THR A 269 51.50 25.83 21.34
N LEU A 270 50.73 26.50 20.47
CA LEU A 270 50.51 26.05 19.09
C LEU A 270 51.56 26.61 18.12
N PHE A 271 51.98 27.87 18.29
CA PHE A 271 52.76 28.61 17.29
C PHE A 271 54.03 29.26 17.83
N GLY A 272 54.14 29.47 19.15
CA GLY A 272 55.27 30.16 19.78
C GLY A 272 56.31 29.22 20.40
N ASP A 273 57.14 29.79 21.26
CA ASP A 273 58.28 29.11 21.91
C ASP A 273 57.87 27.98 22.87
N GLN A 274 56.59 27.91 23.24
CA GLN A 274 56.06 26.88 24.14
C GLN A 274 55.51 25.66 23.38
N ARG A 275 55.70 25.60 22.06
CA ARG A 275 55.26 24.46 21.25
C ARG A 275 56.09 23.21 21.57
N PRO A 276 55.44 22.07 21.90
CA PRO A 276 56.15 20.80 22.11
C PRO A 276 56.94 20.38 20.86
N ALA A 277 58.14 19.81 21.08
CA ALA A 277 59.02 19.38 19.99
C ALA A 277 58.45 18.19 19.18
N ASP A 278 57.55 17.42 19.79
CA ASP A 278 56.82 16.29 19.22
C ASP A 278 55.42 16.66 18.71
N ALA A 279 55.04 17.94 18.74
CA ALA A 279 53.72 18.39 18.29
C ALA A 279 53.52 18.12 16.79
N ALA A 280 52.34 17.59 16.44
CA ALA A 280 51.93 17.34 15.06
C ALA A 280 52.11 18.58 14.17
N PRO A 281 52.49 18.41 12.89
CA PRO A 281 52.66 19.54 11.97
C PRO A 281 51.34 20.29 11.77
N ILE A 282 51.41 21.62 11.77
CA ILE A 282 50.27 22.48 11.38
C ILE A 282 50.49 22.89 9.93
N ASN A 283 49.44 22.80 9.12
CA ASN A 283 49.40 23.24 7.73
C ASN A 283 49.96 24.67 7.59
N SER A 284 50.81 24.91 6.58
CA SER A 284 51.54 26.17 6.42
C SER A 284 50.63 27.40 6.34
N LEU A 285 49.50 27.31 5.62
CA LEU A 285 48.58 28.44 5.45
C LEU A 285 47.79 28.72 6.74
N VAL A 286 47.42 27.66 7.48
CA VAL A 286 46.85 27.83 8.82
C VAL A 286 47.88 28.43 9.76
N ARG A 287 49.14 28.01 9.70
CA ARG A 287 50.21 28.61 10.51
C ARG A 287 50.40 30.09 10.21
N GLU A 288 50.43 30.45 8.93
CA GLU A 288 50.58 31.84 8.48
C GLU A 288 49.42 32.72 8.97
N ALA A 289 48.18 32.26 8.81
CA ALA A 289 46.98 32.98 9.29
C ALA A 289 46.98 33.24 10.81
N PHE A 290 47.73 32.45 11.58
CA PHE A 290 47.84 32.59 13.03
C PHE A 290 49.21 33.07 13.52
N ALA A 291 50.17 33.40 12.64
CA ALA A 291 51.55 33.67 13.02
C ALA A 291 51.75 35.02 13.76
N GLU A 292 51.02 36.07 13.36
CA GLU A 292 51.32 37.43 13.82
C GLU A 292 50.87 37.74 15.26
N ALA A 293 49.67 37.31 15.64
CA ALA A 293 49.08 37.61 16.94
C ALA A 293 48.05 36.56 17.37
N PRO A 294 47.88 36.35 18.70
CA PRO A 294 46.80 35.53 19.23
C PRO A 294 45.43 36.13 18.90
N PRO A 295 44.43 35.32 18.53
CA PRO A 295 43.08 35.80 18.23
C PRO A 295 42.39 36.33 19.51
N LEU A 296 41.60 37.40 19.37
CA LEU A 296 40.87 38.05 20.46
C LEU A 296 39.48 37.42 20.70
N SER A 297 38.95 36.68 19.74
CA SER A 297 37.65 36.00 19.85
C SER A 297 37.56 34.81 18.89
N MET A 298 36.58 33.93 19.10
CA MET A 298 36.27 32.86 18.14
C MET A 298 35.75 33.36 16.79
N ARG A 299 35.20 34.57 16.74
CA ARG A 299 34.88 35.24 15.47
C ARG A 299 36.14 35.48 14.64
N GLU A 300 37.17 36.03 15.27
CA GLU A 300 38.45 36.28 14.59
C GLU A 300 39.14 34.98 14.15
N VAL A 301 39.03 33.90 14.96
CA VAL A 301 39.48 32.56 14.54
C VAL A 301 38.76 32.14 13.26
N ALA A 302 37.43 32.25 13.22
CA ALA A 302 36.63 31.86 12.06
C ALA A 302 36.89 32.74 10.82
N GLU A 303 37.13 34.04 11.01
CA GLU A 303 37.54 34.97 9.95
C GLU A 303 38.88 34.56 9.34
N ARG A 304 39.90 34.27 10.15
CA ARG A 304 41.22 33.80 9.69
C ARG A 304 41.14 32.48 8.91
N TYR A 305 40.32 31.53 9.37
CA TYR A 305 40.06 30.30 8.59
C TYR A 305 39.31 30.59 7.28
N GLY A 306 38.34 31.51 7.32
CA GLY A 306 37.59 31.95 6.15
C GLY A 306 38.50 32.56 5.09
N GLU A 307 39.44 33.41 5.49
CA GLU A 307 40.45 34.01 4.62
C GLU A 307 41.38 32.95 4.02
N ALA A 308 41.93 32.06 4.85
CA ALA A 308 42.82 30.99 4.38
C ALA A 308 42.12 30.04 3.38
N LEU A 309 40.88 29.65 3.65
CA LEU A 309 40.07 28.83 2.74
C LEU A 309 39.69 29.60 1.47
N GLY A 310 39.34 30.89 1.59
CA GLY A 310 39.01 31.76 0.46
C GLY A 310 40.18 31.96 -0.50
N LEU A 311 41.40 32.15 0.02
CA LEU A 311 42.62 32.23 -0.79
C LEU A 311 42.84 30.95 -1.62
N VAL A 312 42.61 29.78 -1.02
CA VAL A 312 42.73 28.48 -1.71
C VAL A 312 41.63 28.32 -2.77
N ASP A 313 40.41 28.76 -2.48
CA ASP A 313 39.29 28.74 -3.43
C ASP A 313 39.58 29.62 -4.66
N GLU A 314 40.00 30.87 -4.45
CA GLU A 314 40.36 31.81 -5.51
C GLU A 314 41.55 31.34 -6.36
N GLN A 315 42.54 30.71 -5.74
CA GLN A 315 43.67 30.12 -6.45
C GLN A 315 43.22 28.92 -7.29
N TRP A 316 42.37 28.05 -6.74
CA TRP A 316 41.87 26.89 -7.46
C TRP A 316 41.00 27.27 -8.66
N ASP A 317 40.11 28.27 -8.51
CA ASP A 317 39.29 28.79 -9.60
C ASP A 317 40.13 29.32 -10.76
N ARG A 318 41.23 30.05 -10.47
CA ARG A 318 42.17 30.53 -11.48
C ARG A 318 42.86 29.39 -12.22
N ILE A 319 43.32 28.36 -11.51
CA ILE A 319 43.97 27.19 -12.09
C ILE A 319 42.98 26.39 -12.95
N ALA A 320 41.75 26.19 -12.47
CA ALA A 320 40.70 25.48 -13.20
C ALA A 320 40.28 26.20 -14.49
N ALA A 321 40.33 27.53 -14.51
CA ALA A 321 40.03 28.35 -15.69
C ALA A 321 41.21 28.48 -16.68
N ALA A 322 42.44 28.15 -16.27
CA ALA A 322 43.63 28.31 -17.10
C ALA A 322 43.75 27.21 -18.17
N SER A 323 43.97 27.59 -19.43
CA SER A 323 44.11 26.65 -20.56
C SER A 323 45.47 25.92 -20.63
N GLN A 324 46.44 26.28 -19.78
CA GLN A 324 47.74 25.61 -19.67
C GLN A 324 48.08 25.38 -18.18
N PRO A 325 48.46 24.14 -17.77
CA PRO A 325 48.82 23.84 -16.39
C PRO A 325 50.23 24.35 -16.10
N GLY A 326 50.38 25.37 -15.25
CA GLY A 326 51.69 25.92 -14.92
C GLY A 326 51.80 26.87 -13.72
N GLU A 327 50.70 27.22 -13.04
CA GLU A 327 50.82 27.92 -11.75
C GLU A 327 51.32 26.93 -10.68
N PRO A 328 52.36 27.28 -9.89
CA PRO A 328 52.85 26.42 -8.80
C PRO A 328 51.77 26.14 -7.76
N TRP A 329 51.60 24.86 -7.42
CA TRP A 329 50.82 24.41 -6.27
C TRP A 329 51.69 24.53 -5.01
N PHE A 330 51.18 25.11 -3.92
CA PHE A 330 51.83 24.93 -2.61
C PHE A 330 51.52 23.52 -2.11
N ASP A 331 52.53 22.75 -1.68
CA ASP A 331 52.34 21.36 -1.22
C ASP A 331 51.25 21.25 -0.13
N ASP A 332 51.09 22.29 0.70
CA ASP A 332 50.11 22.35 1.79
C ASP A 332 48.73 22.92 1.40
N ALA A 333 48.59 23.62 0.26
CA ALA A 333 47.30 24.10 -0.24
C ALA A 333 46.40 22.93 -0.71
N ALA A 334 47.01 21.78 -1.03
CA ALA A 334 46.29 20.53 -1.33
C ALA A 334 45.32 20.15 -0.22
N ALA A 335 45.80 20.16 1.02
CA ALA A 335 45.02 19.71 2.17
C ALA A 335 43.83 20.64 2.46
N LEU A 336 44.02 21.97 2.37
CA LEU A 336 42.93 22.94 2.50
C LEU A 336 41.96 22.92 1.31
N ARG A 337 42.43 22.59 0.09
CA ARG A 337 41.52 22.37 -1.04
C ARG A 337 40.58 21.20 -0.76
N GLU A 338 41.08 20.10 -0.19
CA GLU A 338 40.22 18.95 0.15
C GLU A 338 39.11 19.32 1.16
N VAL A 339 39.32 20.32 2.03
CA VAL A 339 38.28 20.87 2.92
C VAL A 339 37.11 21.50 2.16
N LEU A 340 37.33 21.97 0.93
CA LEU A 340 36.30 22.64 0.11
C LEU A 340 35.80 21.76 -1.06
N TYR A 341 36.63 20.84 -1.56
CA TYR A 341 36.40 20.13 -2.82
C TYR A 341 36.32 18.60 -2.70
N SER A 342 36.74 18.02 -1.58
CA SER A 342 36.61 16.56 -1.41
C SER A 342 35.14 16.12 -1.42
N ALA A 343 34.86 14.89 -1.83
CA ALA A 343 33.49 14.38 -1.91
C ALA A 343 32.74 14.40 -0.56
N ASN A 344 33.48 14.38 0.55
CA ASN A 344 32.96 14.43 1.92
C ASN A 344 33.01 15.83 2.54
N SER A 345 33.44 16.83 1.78
CA SER A 345 33.55 18.19 2.28
C SER A 345 32.16 18.80 2.55
N PRO A 346 32.03 19.68 3.55
CA PRO A 346 30.73 20.30 3.83
C PRO A 346 30.16 21.07 2.64
N PRO A 347 30.93 21.91 1.91
CA PRO A 347 30.39 22.63 0.76
C PRO A 347 30.01 21.72 -0.41
N MET A 348 30.62 20.53 -0.54
CA MET A 348 30.31 19.61 -1.64
C MET A 348 29.00 18.86 -1.42
N ILE A 349 27.97 19.25 -2.16
CA ILE A 349 26.66 18.59 -2.15
C ILE A 349 26.70 17.47 -3.19
N PRO A 350 26.39 16.20 -2.89
CA PRO A 350 26.25 15.15 -3.90
C PRO A 350 25.18 15.49 -4.96
N ARG A 351 25.27 14.90 -6.16
CA ARG A 351 24.23 15.08 -7.19
C ARG A 351 23.01 14.21 -6.91
N GLU A 352 23.20 13.08 -6.22
CA GLU A 352 22.14 12.19 -5.77
C GLU A 352 21.33 12.88 -4.67
N LEU A 353 20.23 13.49 -5.08
CA LEU A 353 19.36 14.20 -4.17
C LEU A 353 18.46 13.22 -3.43
N ALA A 354 18.85 12.89 -2.20
CA ALA A 354 17.88 12.35 -1.24
C ALA A 354 16.94 13.47 -0.76
N TRP A 355 15.82 13.10 -0.13
CA TRP A 355 14.80 14.04 0.37
C TRP A 355 15.36 15.26 1.14
N GLY A 356 16.47 15.10 1.86
CA GLY A 356 17.16 16.20 2.56
C GLY A 356 17.78 17.30 1.67
N PHE A 357 17.72 17.19 0.34
CA PHE A 357 18.13 18.28 -0.55
C PHE A 357 17.18 19.49 -0.50
N LEU A 358 15.88 19.26 -0.25
CA LEU A 358 14.92 20.37 -0.10
C LEU A 358 15.34 21.32 1.03
N ASP A 359 15.94 20.80 2.11
CA ASP A 359 16.43 21.59 3.24
C ASP A 359 17.67 22.43 2.88
N LEU A 360 18.38 22.09 1.80
CA LEU A 360 19.50 22.87 1.27
C LEU A 360 19.04 24.00 0.34
N LEU A 361 17.80 23.99 -0.15
CA LEU A 361 17.27 25.08 -0.96
C LEU A 361 16.96 26.30 -0.07
N PRO A 362 17.44 27.50 -0.44
CA PRO A 362 17.53 28.65 0.47
C PRO A 362 16.19 29.30 0.83
N ASP A 363 15.14 29.09 0.02
CA ASP A 363 13.86 29.77 0.18
C ASP A 363 12.67 28.95 -0.34
N ARG A 364 11.46 29.32 0.09
CA ARG A 364 10.21 28.64 -0.29
C ARG A 364 9.93 28.68 -1.79
N PRO A 365 10.03 29.83 -2.50
CA PRO A 365 9.89 29.86 -3.96
C PRO A 365 10.77 28.84 -4.69
N THR A 366 12.05 28.74 -4.33
CA THR A 366 12.99 27.78 -4.93
C THR A 366 12.58 26.33 -4.62
N GLN A 367 12.15 26.04 -3.39
CA GLN A 367 11.60 24.74 -3.03
C GLN A 367 10.33 24.40 -3.82
N ASP A 368 9.46 25.38 -4.06
CA ASP A 368 8.20 25.17 -4.77
C ASP A 368 8.43 24.94 -6.27
N GLU A 369 9.42 25.60 -6.89
CA GLU A 369 9.81 25.31 -8.28
C GLU A 369 10.41 23.90 -8.42
N TYR A 370 11.27 23.47 -7.48
CA TYR A 370 11.77 22.09 -7.46
C TYR A 370 10.61 21.08 -7.40
N LYS A 371 9.67 21.28 -6.46
CA LYS A 371 8.50 20.40 -6.28
C LYS A 371 7.64 20.36 -7.54
N LYS A 372 7.45 21.50 -8.19
CA LYS A 372 6.71 21.60 -9.45
C LYS A 372 7.39 20.82 -10.57
N LEU A 373 8.70 20.99 -10.77
CA LEU A 373 9.47 20.25 -11.79
C LEU A 373 9.45 18.75 -11.54
N LEU A 374 9.63 18.32 -10.28
CA LEU A 374 9.52 16.92 -9.89
C LEU A 374 8.12 16.37 -10.19
N LYS A 375 7.07 17.11 -9.82
CA LYS A 375 5.67 16.72 -10.10
C LYS A 375 5.38 16.64 -11.60
N GLU A 376 5.99 17.48 -12.43
CA GLU A 376 5.87 17.40 -13.89
C GLU A 376 6.45 16.07 -14.42
N VAL A 377 7.61 15.65 -13.92
CA VAL A 377 8.22 14.35 -14.24
C VAL A 377 7.33 13.19 -13.77
N GLU A 378 6.90 13.20 -12.51
CA GLU A 378 6.03 12.16 -11.93
C GLU A 378 4.73 12.06 -12.73
N THR A 379 4.01 13.17 -12.93
CA THR A 379 2.73 13.18 -13.63
C THR A 379 2.86 12.73 -15.08
N TRP A 380 3.92 13.15 -15.79
CA TRP A 380 4.18 12.71 -17.16
C TRP A 380 4.44 11.21 -17.23
N SER A 381 5.25 10.68 -16.29
CA SER A 381 5.59 9.27 -16.22
C SER A 381 4.37 8.37 -15.96
N MET A 382 3.33 8.89 -15.31
CA MET A 382 2.16 8.12 -14.90
C MET A 382 1.01 8.14 -15.90
N ASN A 383 0.77 9.30 -16.52
CA ASN A 383 -0.51 9.57 -17.19
C ASN A 383 -0.41 9.60 -18.71
N GLN A 384 0.79 9.67 -19.28
CA GLN A 384 0.94 9.77 -20.73
C GLN A 384 0.76 8.43 -21.43
N PRO A 385 0.06 8.40 -22.59
CA PRO A 385 0.06 7.25 -23.47
C PRO A 385 1.48 6.82 -23.84
N GLY A 386 1.74 5.51 -23.86
CA GLY A 386 3.06 4.95 -24.15
C GLY A 386 4.03 4.92 -22.97
N ALA A 387 3.67 5.44 -21.78
CA ALA A 387 4.52 5.35 -20.60
C ALA A 387 4.77 3.88 -20.17
N PRO A 388 6.02 3.41 -20.09
CA PRO A 388 6.32 2.04 -19.72
C PRO A 388 6.22 1.83 -18.21
N PRO A 389 5.90 0.60 -17.74
CA PRO A 389 5.98 0.27 -16.33
C PRO A 389 7.44 0.26 -15.85
N ARG A 390 7.67 0.73 -14.63
CA ARG A 390 9.01 0.86 -14.05
C ARG A 390 9.15 0.04 -12.76
N ALA A 391 10.37 -0.39 -12.47
CA ALA A 391 10.67 -1.14 -11.26
C ALA A 391 11.01 -0.17 -10.13
N MET A 392 10.37 -0.32 -8.97
CA MET A 392 10.66 0.51 -7.79
C MET A 392 11.95 0.01 -7.14
N THR A 393 13.08 0.64 -7.47
CA THR A 393 14.43 0.15 -7.13
C THR A 393 15.16 1.01 -6.10
N LEU A 394 16.14 0.43 -5.43
CA LEU A 394 17.24 1.14 -4.79
C LEU A 394 18.50 1.02 -5.63
N VAL A 395 19.37 2.03 -5.55
CA VAL A 395 20.72 2.02 -6.08
C VAL A 395 21.71 2.46 -5.00
N ASP A 396 22.96 2.03 -5.11
CA ASP A 396 24.00 2.46 -4.19
C ASP A 396 24.26 3.97 -4.34
N ALA A 397 24.38 4.66 -3.21
CA ALA A 397 24.85 6.05 -3.20
C ALA A 397 26.30 6.09 -3.69
N ARG A 398 26.68 7.16 -4.43
CA ARG A 398 28.08 7.34 -4.88
C ARG A 398 29.08 7.31 -3.73
N THR A 399 28.69 7.94 -2.63
CA THR A 399 29.47 7.95 -1.40
C THR A 399 28.66 7.23 -0.32
N PRO A 400 29.16 6.09 0.19
CA PRO A 400 28.51 5.40 1.29
C PRO A 400 28.42 6.26 2.55
N TYR A 401 27.40 6.02 3.36
CA TYR A 401 27.23 6.68 4.65
C TYR A 401 28.08 5.97 5.71
N ASP A 402 28.89 6.74 6.44
CA ASP A 402 29.62 6.26 7.62
C ASP A 402 28.67 6.26 8.83
N PRO A 403 28.21 5.09 9.33
CA PRO A 403 27.23 5.06 10.38
C PRO A 403 27.84 5.34 11.76
N VAL A 404 27.00 5.90 12.63
CA VAL A 404 27.27 6.14 14.05
C VAL A 404 26.07 5.65 14.85
N VAL A 405 26.30 5.27 16.11
CA VAL A 405 25.19 4.99 17.03
C VAL A 405 24.47 6.29 17.35
N PHE A 406 23.14 6.32 17.23
CA PHE A 406 22.37 7.43 17.81
C PHE A 406 22.04 7.12 19.27
N VAL A 407 22.50 8.00 20.17
CA VAL A 407 22.31 7.81 21.61
C VAL A 407 20.82 7.87 21.93
N ARG A 408 20.29 6.75 22.44
CA ARG A 408 18.85 6.55 22.68
C ARG A 408 17.99 6.72 21.42
N GLY A 409 18.55 6.41 20.25
CA GLY A 409 17.85 6.49 18.96
C GLY A 409 17.62 7.91 18.46
N ASN A 410 18.17 8.94 19.11
CA ASN A 410 17.98 10.35 18.74
C ASN A 410 19.01 10.78 17.67
N PRO A 411 18.61 11.05 16.42
CA PRO A 411 19.54 11.41 15.35
C PRO A 411 20.34 12.70 15.59
N ASN A 412 19.87 13.57 16.48
CA ASN A 412 20.60 14.79 16.86
C ASN A 412 21.74 14.50 17.85
N ARG A 413 21.80 13.29 18.42
CA ARG A 413 22.80 12.85 19.39
C ARG A 413 23.60 11.67 18.85
N GLU A 414 24.62 11.96 18.07
CA GLU A 414 25.57 10.97 17.56
C GLU A 414 26.51 10.46 18.66
N GLY A 415 26.79 9.17 18.64
CA GLY A 415 27.72 8.45 19.52
C GLY A 415 28.91 7.87 18.73
N GLU A 416 29.32 6.66 19.11
CA GLU A 416 30.48 6.01 18.53
C GLU A 416 30.27 5.61 17.06
N PRO A 417 31.33 5.66 16.22
CA PRO A 417 31.27 5.15 14.85
C PRO A 417 31.08 3.63 14.84
N VAL A 418 30.37 3.16 13.83
CA VAL A 418 30.15 1.74 13.59
C VAL A 418 30.52 1.45 12.14
N GLU A 419 30.97 0.23 11.86
CA GLU A 419 31.21 -0.21 10.50
C GLU A 419 30.01 -1.01 9.99
N ARG A 420 29.68 -0.85 8.71
CA ARG A 420 28.64 -1.66 8.07
C ARG A 420 29.08 -3.12 8.08
N ARG A 421 28.25 -4.01 8.60
CA ARG A 421 28.52 -5.45 8.74
C ARG A 421 27.21 -6.22 8.92
N PHE A 422 27.30 -7.55 8.94
CA PHE A 422 26.17 -8.40 9.31
C PHE A 422 25.98 -8.45 10.83
N LEU A 423 24.88 -9.05 11.29
CA LEU A 423 24.61 -9.23 12.72
C LEU A 423 25.71 -10.08 13.35
N THR A 424 26.36 -9.56 14.40
CA THR A 424 27.47 -10.22 15.09
C THR A 424 27.09 -11.60 15.64
N LEU A 425 25.84 -11.77 16.12
CA LEU A 425 25.29 -13.06 16.56
C LEU A 425 25.34 -14.16 15.48
N LEU A 426 25.24 -13.79 14.20
CA LEU A 426 25.18 -14.71 13.06
C LEU A 426 26.47 -14.69 12.23
N SER A 427 27.51 -14.01 12.71
CA SER A 427 28.78 -13.84 12.00
C SER A 427 29.89 -14.63 12.69
N GLU A 428 30.91 -15.02 11.92
CA GLU A 428 32.10 -15.62 12.49
C GLU A 428 32.90 -14.59 13.31
N PRO A 429 33.62 -15.00 14.36
CA PRO A 429 34.49 -14.09 15.11
C PRO A 429 35.51 -13.40 14.18
N ASN A 430 35.60 -12.07 14.28
CA ASN A 430 36.48 -11.21 13.48
C ASN A 430 36.17 -11.18 11.96
N GLU A 431 34.94 -11.48 11.56
CA GLU A 431 34.52 -11.27 10.18
C GLU A 431 34.71 -9.79 9.76
N PRO A 432 35.31 -9.52 8.58
CA PRO A 432 35.55 -8.15 8.14
C PRO A 432 34.23 -7.40 7.87
N PRO A 433 34.23 -6.07 8.05
CA PRO A 433 33.09 -5.24 7.68
C PRO A 433 32.84 -5.25 6.17
N PHE A 434 31.63 -4.89 5.78
CA PHE A 434 31.23 -4.68 4.39
C PHE A 434 32.01 -3.52 3.77
N SER A 435 32.53 -3.73 2.57
CA SER A 435 33.45 -2.81 1.91
C SER A 435 33.01 -2.39 0.51
N HIS A 436 31.99 -3.03 -0.06
CA HIS A 436 31.59 -2.80 -1.45
C HIS A 436 30.27 -2.02 -1.56
N GLY A 437 30.34 -0.83 -2.15
CA GLY A 437 29.16 0.00 -2.41
C GLY A 437 28.40 0.29 -1.12
N SER A 438 27.09 0.03 -1.10
CA SER A 438 26.25 0.15 0.10
C SER A 438 26.45 -0.98 1.11
N GLY A 439 26.94 -2.14 0.70
CA GLY A 439 26.93 -3.39 1.48
C GLY A 439 25.63 -4.21 1.32
N ARG A 440 24.65 -3.77 0.50
CA ARG A 440 23.38 -4.50 0.30
C ARG A 440 23.57 -5.90 -0.28
N LEU A 441 24.41 -6.05 -1.30
CA LEU A 441 24.71 -7.37 -1.88
C LEU A 441 25.47 -8.28 -0.90
N GLU A 442 26.39 -7.73 -0.11
CA GLU A 442 27.11 -8.48 0.93
C GLU A 442 26.14 -8.96 2.03
N LEU A 443 25.24 -8.08 2.49
CA LEU A 443 24.13 -8.41 3.40
C LEU A 443 23.23 -9.51 2.81
N ALA A 444 22.82 -9.38 1.55
CA ALA A 444 21.94 -10.34 0.90
C ALA A 444 22.58 -11.73 0.81
N ARG A 445 23.88 -11.80 0.49
CA ARG A 445 24.64 -13.05 0.47
C ARG A 445 24.74 -13.69 1.86
N LYS A 446 24.96 -12.89 2.91
CA LYS A 446 24.98 -13.38 4.31
C LYS A 446 23.63 -13.91 4.80
N ILE A 447 22.53 -13.31 4.33
CA ILE A 447 21.19 -13.79 4.67
C ILE A 447 20.93 -15.17 4.03
N VAL A 448 21.32 -15.37 2.76
CA VAL A 448 21.05 -16.64 2.05
C VAL A 448 22.16 -17.68 2.18
N ASP A 449 23.22 -17.37 2.92
CA ASP A 449 24.33 -18.30 3.13
C ASP A 449 23.80 -19.60 3.76
N PRO A 450 24.13 -20.78 3.22
CA PRO A 450 23.74 -22.05 3.84
C PRO A 450 24.19 -22.23 5.30
N SER A 451 25.23 -21.52 5.73
CA SER A 451 25.67 -21.51 7.14
C SER A 451 24.76 -20.68 8.05
N ASN A 452 23.94 -19.78 7.49
CA ASN A 452 23.00 -18.99 8.24
C ASN A 452 21.84 -19.88 8.74
N PRO A 453 21.67 -20.07 10.06
CA PRO A 453 20.70 -21.02 10.58
C PRO A 453 19.25 -20.53 10.42
N LEU A 454 18.99 -19.24 10.20
CA LEU A 454 17.64 -18.71 10.36
C LEU A 454 16.83 -18.70 9.08
N THR A 455 17.41 -18.31 7.95
CA THR A 455 16.63 -18.00 6.73
C THR A 455 15.83 -19.19 6.20
N ALA A 456 16.43 -20.38 6.15
CA ALA A 456 15.71 -21.59 5.76
C ALA A 456 14.61 -21.97 6.76
N ARG A 457 14.92 -21.95 8.08
CA ARG A 457 13.95 -22.27 9.15
C ARG A 457 12.74 -21.35 9.12
N VAL A 458 12.98 -20.06 8.94
CA VAL A 458 11.96 -19.01 8.88
C VAL A 458 11.03 -19.23 7.69
N MET A 459 11.56 -19.51 6.50
CA MET A 459 10.73 -19.80 5.33
C MET A 459 9.96 -21.12 5.46
N VAL A 460 10.62 -22.19 5.92
CA VAL A 460 9.98 -23.49 6.19
C VAL A 460 8.83 -23.35 7.19
N ASN A 461 9.06 -22.64 8.29
CA ASN A 461 8.04 -22.41 9.31
C ASN A 461 6.82 -21.66 8.76
N ARG A 462 7.02 -20.68 7.86
CA ARG A 462 5.90 -20.00 7.20
C ARG A 462 5.13 -20.91 6.26
N VAL A 463 5.83 -21.68 5.44
CA VAL A 463 5.16 -22.66 4.56
C VAL A 463 4.34 -23.65 5.37
N TRP A 464 4.90 -24.15 6.47
CA TRP A 464 4.20 -25.01 7.43
C TRP A 464 2.96 -24.31 8.01
N MET A 465 3.14 -23.10 8.55
CA MET A 465 2.06 -22.32 9.14
C MET A 465 0.90 -22.09 8.16
N HIS A 466 1.17 -21.81 6.90
CA HIS A 466 0.10 -21.60 5.93
C HIS A 466 -0.66 -22.88 5.56
N HIS A 467 -0.01 -24.05 5.65
CA HIS A 467 -0.67 -25.35 5.46
C HIS A 467 -1.48 -25.78 6.68
N PHE A 468 -0.93 -25.64 7.89
CA PHE A 468 -1.54 -26.15 9.13
C PHE A 468 -2.20 -25.06 10.00
N GLY A 469 -2.21 -23.81 9.58
CA GLY A 469 -2.76 -22.68 10.34
C GLY A 469 -1.89 -22.19 11.51
N ARG A 470 -0.95 -23.01 12.00
CA ARG A 470 0.02 -22.70 13.07
C ARG A 470 1.40 -23.20 12.67
N GLY A 471 2.43 -22.37 12.88
CA GLY A 471 3.82 -22.76 12.59
C GLY A 471 4.37 -23.75 13.61
N LEU A 472 5.46 -24.44 13.24
CA LEU A 472 6.28 -25.21 14.19
C LEU A 472 6.84 -24.29 15.28
N VAL A 473 7.28 -23.10 14.90
CA VAL A 473 7.46 -21.94 15.77
C VAL A 473 6.22 -21.05 15.62
N THR A 474 5.53 -20.78 16.72
CA THR A 474 4.25 -20.05 16.71
C THR A 474 4.43 -18.59 16.31
N THR A 475 5.58 -18.00 16.64
CA THR A 475 6.01 -16.66 16.29
C THR A 475 6.74 -16.65 14.93
N ALA A 476 6.00 -16.61 13.83
CA ALA A 476 6.55 -16.81 12.47
C ALA A 476 7.63 -15.78 12.02
N SER A 477 7.83 -14.68 12.73
CA SER A 477 8.86 -13.67 12.48
C SER A 477 9.70 -13.32 13.71
N ASP A 478 9.65 -14.15 14.75
CA ASP A 478 10.46 -13.99 15.95
C ASP A 478 10.93 -15.38 16.43
N PHE A 479 12.22 -15.64 16.26
CA PHE A 479 12.95 -16.84 16.67
C PHE A 479 13.90 -16.52 17.84
N GLY A 480 13.72 -15.36 18.49
CA GLY A 480 14.52 -14.92 19.63
C GLY A 480 14.33 -15.78 20.87
N LEU A 481 15.12 -15.51 21.90
CA LEU A 481 15.21 -16.26 23.16
C LEU A 481 13.94 -16.18 24.03
N ARG A 482 12.97 -15.34 23.65
CA ARG A 482 11.66 -15.23 24.31
C ARG A 482 10.54 -15.96 23.57
N SER A 483 10.82 -16.47 22.38
CA SER A 483 9.87 -17.28 21.62
C SER A 483 9.76 -18.67 22.22
N GLU A 484 8.58 -19.28 22.06
CA GLU A 484 8.38 -20.66 22.49
C GLU A 484 9.27 -21.61 21.69
N THR A 485 9.77 -22.66 22.34
CA THR A 485 10.46 -23.75 21.65
C THR A 485 9.57 -24.31 20.53
N PRO A 486 10.13 -24.60 19.34
CA PRO A 486 9.37 -25.24 18.28
C PRO A 486 8.64 -26.49 18.78
N SER A 487 7.43 -26.76 18.28
CA SER A 487 6.70 -27.98 18.64
C SER A 487 7.47 -29.25 18.26
N HIS A 488 8.18 -29.21 17.12
CA HIS A 488 9.03 -30.29 16.61
C HIS A 488 10.37 -29.71 16.10
N PRO A 489 11.36 -29.49 16.98
CA PRO A 489 12.61 -28.82 16.60
C PRO A 489 13.42 -29.61 15.57
N GLU A 490 13.51 -30.94 15.74
CA GLU A 490 14.25 -31.81 14.81
C GLU A 490 13.60 -31.83 13.42
N LEU A 491 12.26 -31.77 13.35
CA LEU A 491 11.54 -31.70 12.09
C LEU A 491 11.78 -30.37 11.37
N LEU A 492 11.78 -29.25 12.11
CA LEU A 492 12.09 -27.94 11.55
C LEU A 492 13.50 -27.92 10.96
N ASP A 493 14.48 -28.45 11.69
CA ASP A 493 15.88 -28.52 11.25
C ASP A 493 16.06 -29.44 10.04
N TRP A 494 15.38 -30.58 10.03
CA TRP A 494 15.40 -31.51 8.91
C TRP A 494 14.77 -30.89 7.64
N LEU A 495 13.61 -30.25 7.77
CA LEU A 495 12.96 -29.57 6.65
C LEU A 495 13.80 -28.39 6.14
N ALA A 496 14.40 -27.61 7.03
CA ALA A 496 15.26 -26.48 6.66
C ALA A 496 16.52 -26.94 5.92
N THR A 497 17.20 -27.97 6.42
CA THR A 497 18.38 -28.55 5.78
C THR A 497 18.03 -29.07 4.39
N ARG A 498 16.97 -29.89 4.29
CA ARG A 498 16.51 -30.43 3.03
C ARG A 498 16.09 -29.35 2.03
N PHE A 499 15.45 -28.28 2.50
CA PHE A 499 15.06 -27.16 1.66
C PHE A 499 16.27 -26.50 0.97
N VAL A 500 17.39 -26.35 1.70
CA VAL A 500 18.65 -25.85 1.14
C VAL A 500 19.26 -26.86 0.16
N GLU A 501 19.32 -28.15 0.53
CA GLU A 501 19.86 -29.23 -0.32
C GLU A 501 19.08 -29.43 -1.62
N GLU A 502 17.77 -29.22 -1.61
CA GLU A 502 16.88 -29.30 -2.78
C GLU A 502 16.85 -27.99 -3.60
N GLY A 503 17.86 -27.13 -3.41
CA GLY A 503 18.04 -25.91 -4.20
C GLY A 503 17.02 -24.83 -3.90
N TRP A 504 16.57 -24.73 -2.64
CA TRP A 504 15.64 -23.69 -2.17
C TRP A 504 14.29 -23.65 -2.91
N SER A 505 13.85 -24.78 -3.47
CA SER A 505 12.58 -24.90 -4.20
C SER A 505 11.38 -24.93 -3.24
N VAL A 506 10.55 -23.88 -3.32
CA VAL A 506 9.37 -23.74 -2.47
C VAL A 506 8.30 -24.77 -2.87
N LYS A 507 8.16 -25.09 -4.17
CA LYS A 507 7.23 -26.13 -4.61
C LYS A 507 7.65 -27.53 -4.20
N GLN A 508 8.95 -27.85 -4.16
CA GLN A 508 9.41 -29.13 -3.63
C GLN A 508 9.09 -29.26 -2.14
N LEU A 509 9.32 -28.21 -1.35
CA LEU A 509 8.91 -28.15 0.05
C LEU A 509 7.40 -28.34 0.23
N HIS A 510 6.57 -27.66 -0.59
CA HIS A 510 5.12 -27.89 -0.57
C HIS A 510 4.76 -29.34 -0.87
N ARG A 511 5.33 -29.93 -1.94
CA ARG A 511 5.06 -31.31 -2.32
C ARG A 511 5.46 -32.28 -1.21
N LEU A 512 6.59 -32.05 -0.56
CA LEU A 512 7.06 -32.85 0.57
C LEU A 512 6.05 -32.82 1.72
N ILE A 513 5.61 -31.63 2.13
CA ILE A 513 4.62 -31.46 3.21
C ILE A 513 3.28 -32.10 2.81
N MET A 514 2.78 -31.81 1.61
CA MET A 514 1.46 -32.27 1.15
C MET A 514 1.36 -33.79 0.91
N ASN A 515 2.51 -34.45 0.69
CA ASN A 515 2.59 -35.91 0.59
C ASN A 515 2.90 -36.59 1.93
N SER A 516 3.02 -35.83 3.03
CA SER A 516 3.22 -36.41 4.36
C SER A 516 1.93 -37.04 4.88
N ALA A 517 2.08 -38.10 5.68
CA ALA A 517 0.94 -38.72 6.36
C ALA A 517 0.16 -37.73 7.23
N VAL A 518 0.84 -36.73 7.81
CA VAL A 518 0.24 -35.70 8.68
C VAL A 518 -0.66 -34.75 7.88
N TYR A 519 -0.23 -34.30 6.69
CA TYR A 519 -1.07 -33.46 5.83
C TYR A 519 -2.28 -34.21 5.26
N GLN A 520 -2.15 -35.53 5.04
CA GLN A 520 -3.19 -36.37 4.47
C GLN A 520 -4.18 -36.93 5.52
N GLN A 521 -4.07 -36.52 6.79
CA GLN A 521 -5.04 -36.90 7.82
C GLN A 521 -6.41 -36.25 7.55
N ALA A 522 -7.49 -36.95 7.88
CA ALA A 522 -8.84 -36.37 7.83
C ALA A 522 -9.15 -35.58 9.10
N GLY A 523 -9.58 -34.32 8.96
CA GLY A 523 -10.09 -33.52 10.09
C GLY A 523 -11.62 -33.66 10.28
N LEU A 524 -12.37 -33.86 9.20
CA LEU A 524 -13.83 -33.78 9.17
C LEU A 524 -14.52 -34.96 9.87
N ASP A 525 -14.03 -36.19 9.72
CA ASP A 525 -14.61 -37.37 10.37
C ASP A 525 -14.47 -37.30 11.90
N VAL A 526 -13.35 -36.77 12.39
CA VAL A 526 -13.11 -36.56 13.82
C VAL A 526 -14.03 -35.47 14.39
N ASN A 527 -14.25 -34.38 13.65
CA ASN A 527 -15.17 -33.30 14.08
C ASN A 527 -16.65 -33.71 13.99
N ARG A 528 -17.05 -34.49 12.99
CA ARG A 528 -18.41 -35.04 12.88
C ARG A 528 -18.68 -36.10 13.97
N ALA A 529 -17.71 -36.98 14.24
CA ALA A 529 -17.79 -37.93 15.35
C ALA A 529 -17.89 -37.20 16.70
N ALA A 530 -17.16 -36.10 16.87
CA ALA A 530 -17.25 -35.22 18.04
C ALA A 530 -18.62 -34.57 18.22
N ALA A 531 -19.18 -34.00 17.17
CA ALA A 531 -20.52 -33.43 17.22
C ALA A 531 -21.61 -34.48 17.52
N ARG A 532 -21.37 -35.75 17.19
CA ARG A 532 -22.27 -36.88 17.44
C ARG A 532 -22.02 -37.58 18.79
N GLY A 533 -20.99 -37.19 19.53
CA GLY A 533 -20.61 -37.80 20.81
C GLY A 533 -19.98 -39.19 20.70
N ASP A 534 -19.45 -39.56 19.53
CA ASP A 534 -19.00 -40.92 19.19
C ASP A 534 -17.50 -40.96 18.88
N GLU A 535 -16.69 -40.27 19.71
CA GLU A 535 -15.31 -39.92 19.36
C GLU A 535 -14.24 -41.01 19.58
N GLY A 536 -14.59 -42.11 20.25
CA GLY A 536 -13.64 -43.17 20.62
C GLY A 536 -12.35 -42.67 21.28
N ASP A 537 -11.25 -43.39 21.08
CA ASP A 537 -9.92 -43.05 21.62
C ASP A 537 -9.34 -41.75 21.03
N ALA A 538 -9.69 -41.41 19.78
CA ALA A 538 -9.21 -40.22 19.09
C ALA A 538 -9.71 -38.92 19.75
N GLY A 539 -10.97 -38.89 20.20
CA GLY A 539 -11.52 -37.78 20.97
C GLY A 539 -10.86 -37.60 22.34
N GLN A 540 -10.42 -38.69 22.96
CA GLN A 540 -9.72 -38.63 24.24
C GLN A 540 -8.33 -38.01 24.05
N ILE A 541 -7.55 -38.47 23.07
CA ILE A 541 -6.23 -37.89 22.73
C ILE A 541 -6.36 -36.39 22.46
N ARG A 542 -7.36 -35.98 21.66
CA ARG A 542 -7.64 -34.57 21.38
C ARG A 542 -7.91 -33.77 22.65
N ARG A 543 -8.69 -34.27 23.60
CA ARG A 543 -9.04 -33.50 24.81
C ARG A 543 -7.96 -33.48 25.89
N THR A 544 -7.13 -34.51 25.97
CA THR A 544 -6.20 -34.69 27.10
C THR A 544 -4.73 -34.57 26.74
N VAL A 545 -4.32 -35.01 25.55
CA VAL A 545 -2.91 -35.04 25.12
C VAL A 545 -2.57 -33.83 24.25
N ASP A 546 -3.44 -33.49 23.30
CA ASP A 546 -3.20 -32.41 22.34
C ASP A 546 -4.41 -31.45 22.17
N PRO A 547 -4.87 -30.79 23.25
CA PRO A 547 -6.05 -29.93 23.24
C PRO A 547 -5.95 -28.73 22.31
N GLU A 548 -4.74 -28.24 22.05
CA GLU A 548 -4.48 -27.13 21.15
C GLU A 548 -4.12 -27.56 19.71
N ASN A 549 -4.14 -28.86 19.42
CA ASN A 549 -3.64 -29.45 18.18
C ASN A 549 -2.19 -29.01 17.84
N ARG A 550 -1.35 -28.81 18.86
CA ARG A 550 0.07 -28.44 18.74
C ARG A 550 0.91 -29.59 18.18
N LEU A 551 0.51 -30.82 18.46
CA LEU A 551 1.17 -32.04 17.98
C LEU A 551 0.61 -32.52 16.63
N LEU A 552 -0.41 -31.83 16.08
CA LEU A 552 -1.08 -32.18 14.82
C LEU A 552 -1.65 -33.61 14.85
N SER A 553 -2.40 -33.89 15.91
CA SER A 553 -3.13 -35.15 16.07
C SER A 553 -4.29 -35.31 15.08
N PHE A 554 -4.73 -34.21 14.45
CA PHE A 554 -5.69 -34.18 13.34
C PHE A 554 -5.43 -32.97 12.43
N PHE A 555 -5.95 -33.00 11.19
CA PHE A 555 -5.82 -31.86 10.29
C PHE A 555 -6.71 -30.68 10.74
N PRO A 556 -6.14 -29.47 10.92
CA PRO A 556 -6.89 -28.31 11.41
C PRO A 556 -7.77 -27.71 10.30
N GLN A 557 -9.05 -27.52 10.59
CA GLN A 557 -9.97 -26.79 9.70
C GLN A 557 -9.53 -25.34 9.58
N ARG A 558 -9.43 -24.81 8.35
CA ARG A 558 -8.95 -23.45 8.09
C ARG A 558 -9.98 -22.63 7.34
N ARG A 559 -10.29 -21.45 7.86
CA ARG A 559 -11.09 -20.48 7.12
C ARG A 559 -10.32 -19.94 5.91
N LEU A 560 -11.02 -19.76 4.80
CA LEU A 560 -10.53 -19.03 3.64
C LEU A 560 -10.23 -17.56 4.04
N SER A 561 -9.15 -17.00 3.50
CA SER A 561 -8.91 -15.56 3.61
C SER A 561 -9.92 -14.78 2.76
N PHE A 562 -10.07 -13.47 2.98
CA PHE A 562 -10.94 -12.62 2.16
C PHE A 562 -10.73 -12.84 0.65
N GLU A 563 -9.47 -12.86 0.21
CA GLU A 563 -9.13 -13.03 -1.20
C GLU A 563 -9.53 -14.42 -1.71
N MET A 564 -9.20 -15.47 -0.97
CA MET A 564 -9.56 -16.84 -1.33
C MET A 564 -11.08 -17.01 -1.38
N LEU A 565 -11.80 -16.42 -0.43
CA LEU A 565 -13.24 -16.50 -0.33
C LEU A 565 -13.93 -15.80 -1.51
N ARG A 566 -13.56 -14.53 -1.77
CA ARG A 566 -14.10 -13.76 -2.88
C ARG A 566 -13.77 -14.41 -4.23
N ASP A 567 -12.54 -14.90 -4.40
CA ASP A 567 -12.14 -15.60 -5.61
C ASP A 567 -12.88 -16.94 -5.78
N SER A 568 -13.22 -17.63 -4.68
CA SER A 568 -14.05 -18.84 -4.70
C SER A 568 -15.46 -18.53 -5.18
N LEU A 569 -16.09 -17.45 -4.65
CA LEU A 569 -17.39 -16.96 -5.12
C LEU A 569 -17.37 -16.60 -6.62
N LEU A 570 -16.32 -15.93 -7.10
CA LEU A 570 -16.16 -15.63 -8.52
C LEU A 570 -15.96 -16.89 -9.37
N SER A 571 -15.19 -17.86 -8.86
CA SER A 571 -14.91 -19.12 -9.54
C SER A 571 -16.19 -19.93 -9.72
N VAL A 572 -16.97 -20.13 -8.66
CA VAL A 572 -18.25 -20.86 -8.73
C VAL A 572 -19.27 -20.12 -9.58
N ALA A 573 -19.26 -18.78 -9.55
CA ALA A 573 -20.08 -17.96 -10.44
C ALA A 573 -19.62 -17.98 -11.92
N GLY A 574 -18.50 -18.64 -12.26
CA GLY A 574 -17.96 -18.71 -13.61
C GLY A 574 -17.53 -17.33 -14.14
N SER A 575 -17.18 -16.43 -13.23
CA SER A 575 -16.92 -15.01 -13.52
C SER A 575 -15.50 -14.57 -13.16
N LEU A 576 -14.66 -15.45 -12.62
CA LEU A 576 -13.28 -15.11 -12.25
C LEU A 576 -12.43 -14.80 -13.48
N ASP A 577 -11.87 -13.59 -13.53
CA ASP A 577 -10.84 -13.20 -14.51
C ASP A 577 -9.48 -13.77 -14.08
N ASP A 578 -8.95 -14.68 -14.90
CA ASP A 578 -7.72 -15.43 -14.66
C ASP A 578 -6.44 -14.71 -15.13
N ARG A 579 -6.55 -13.55 -15.78
CA ARG A 579 -5.39 -12.79 -16.26
C ARG A 579 -4.41 -12.52 -15.14
N VAL A 580 -3.14 -12.87 -15.34
CA VAL A 580 -2.07 -12.66 -14.37
C VAL A 580 -1.42 -11.29 -14.58
N GLY A 581 -1.28 -10.52 -13.50
CA GLY A 581 -0.58 -9.24 -13.48
C GLY A 581 -1.35 -8.02 -13.96
N GLY A 582 -0.64 -6.91 -14.16
CA GLY A 582 -1.15 -5.63 -14.64
C GLY A 582 -1.55 -4.64 -13.54
N PRO A 583 -1.89 -3.38 -13.87
CA PRO A 583 -2.23 -2.37 -12.87
C PRO A 583 -3.39 -2.78 -11.93
N PRO A 584 -3.40 -2.26 -10.68
CA PRO A 584 -4.44 -2.58 -9.71
C PRO A 584 -5.81 -2.00 -10.12
N THR A 585 -6.88 -2.60 -9.63
CA THR A 585 -8.27 -2.15 -9.89
C THR A 585 -9.08 -2.04 -8.61
N ASN A 586 -10.20 -1.32 -8.63
CA ASN A 586 -11.15 -1.32 -7.51
C ASN A 586 -11.99 -2.61 -7.53
N VAL A 587 -11.48 -3.67 -6.89
CA VAL A 587 -12.13 -5.00 -6.83
C VAL A 587 -13.40 -5.02 -5.97
N LEU A 588 -13.61 -4.01 -5.12
CA LEU A 588 -14.81 -3.90 -4.29
C LEU A 588 -15.89 -3.01 -4.94
N GLY A 589 -15.60 -2.41 -6.10
CA GLY A 589 -16.57 -1.63 -6.87
C GLY A 589 -17.48 -2.53 -7.71
N GLY A 590 -18.74 -2.69 -7.29
CA GLY A 590 -19.73 -3.49 -8.00
C GLY A 590 -19.36 -4.98 -8.11
N PHE A 591 -19.94 -5.69 -9.08
CA PHE A 591 -19.58 -7.09 -9.36
C PHE A 591 -18.34 -7.15 -10.27
N ASN A 592 -17.16 -6.98 -9.67
CA ASN A 592 -15.89 -6.99 -10.38
C ASN A 592 -15.30 -8.42 -10.51
N SER A 593 -15.07 -8.88 -11.73
CA SER A 593 -14.52 -10.20 -12.02
C SER A 593 -13.02 -10.37 -11.73
N ARG A 594 -12.28 -9.28 -11.53
CA ARG A 594 -10.83 -9.31 -11.29
C ARG A 594 -10.51 -10.11 -10.03
N ARG A 595 -9.54 -11.03 -10.15
CA ARG A 595 -8.98 -11.77 -9.01
C ARG A 595 -8.50 -10.82 -7.92
N THR A 596 -8.83 -11.13 -6.67
CA THR A 596 -8.79 -10.18 -5.55
C THR A 596 -7.37 -9.68 -5.23
N ILE A 597 -6.33 -10.48 -5.49
CA ILE A 597 -4.92 -10.05 -5.33
C ILE A 597 -4.54 -8.83 -6.19
N TYR A 598 -5.28 -8.55 -7.26
CA TYR A 598 -5.08 -7.39 -8.14
C TYR A 598 -5.92 -6.17 -7.72
N GLY A 599 -6.47 -6.18 -6.52
CA GLY A 599 -7.12 -5.03 -5.90
C GLY A 599 -6.11 -3.92 -5.56
N PHE A 600 -6.57 -2.67 -5.65
CA PHE A 600 -5.83 -1.53 -5.13
C PHE A 600 -5.82 -1.54 -3.60
N ILE A 601 -4.63 -1.47 -3.01
CA ILE A 601 -4.42 -1.46 -1.55
C ILE A 601 -3.98 -0.06 -1.12
N ASP A 602 -4.90 0.66 -0.48
CA ASP A 602 -4.61 1.92 0.21
C ASP A 602 -4.24 1.65 1.67
N ARG A 603 -3.02 2.01 2.10
CA ARG A 603 -2.61 1.77 3.49
C ARG A 603 -3.22 2.71 4.52
N MET A 604 -3.75 3.85 4.08
CA MET A 604 -4.39 4.83 4.96
C MET A 604 -5.90 4.61 5.03
N ASP A 605 -6.49 4.02 3.98
CA ASP A 605 -7.94 3.78 3.87
C ASP A 605 -8.24 2.34 3.42
N LEU A 606 -7.90 1.37 4.28
CA LEU A 606 -8.21 -0.03 4.02
C LEU A 606 -9.73 -0.25 4.15
N PRO A 607 -10.42 -0.79 3.13
CA PRO A 607 -11.86 -0.97 3.15
C PRO A 607 -12.36 -1.77 4.36
N GLY A 608 -13.47 -1.33 4.96
CA GLY A 608 -14.08 -1.97 6.13
C GLY A 608 -14.36 -3.46 5.92
N LEU A 609 -14.78 -3.84 4.71
CA LEU A 609 -15.01 -5.24 4.35
C LEU A 609 -13.73 -6.09 4.44
N MET A 610 -12.60 -5.59 3.96
CA MET A 610 -11.33 -6.32 4.02
C MET A 610 -10.87 -6.50 5.48
N ARG A 611 -11.02 -5.45 6.31
CA ARG A 611 -10.74 -5.53 7.76
C ARG A 611 -11.65 -6.54 8.47
N ALA A 612 -12.94 -6.58 8.11
CA ALA A 612 -13.88 -7.54 8.68
C ALA A 612 -13.50 -9.00 8.38
N PHE A 613 -12.69 -9.26 7.35
CA PHE A 613 -12.17 -10.60 7.01
C PHE A 613 -10.66 -10.72 7.28
N ASP A 614 -10.17 -10.02 8.30
CA ASP A 614 -8.82 -10.11 8.83
C ASP A 614 -7.71 -9.88 7.79
N PHE A 615 -7.95 -8.97 6.84
CA PHE A 615 -6.88 -8.51 5.95
C PHE A 615 -5.82 -7.77 6.78
N PRO A 616 -4.52 -8.08 6.59
CA PRO A 616 -3.48 -7.51 7.43
C PRO A 616 -3.26 -6.03 7.14
N ASP A 617 -2.83 -5.30 8.15
CA ASP A 617 -2.50 -3.88 8.02
C ASP A 617 -1.26 -3.71 7.09
N PRO A 618 -1.41 -3.09 5.91
CA PRO A 618 -0.30 -2.88 4.98
C PRO A 618 0.65 -1.74 5.42
N ALA A 619 0.44 -1.13 6.59
CA ALA A 619 1.37 -0.18 7.19
C ALA A 619 2.57 -0.85 7.89
N SER A 620 2.51 -2.17 8.16
CA SER A 620 3.60 -2.90 8.82
C SER A 620 3.76 -4.32 8.26
N SER A 621 4.93 -4.93 8.46
CA SER A 621 5.18 -6.32 8.06
C SER A 621 4.29 -7.26 8.87
N SER A 622 3.47 -8.06 8.19
CA SER A 622 2.57 -9.02 8.83
C SER A 622 3.04 -10.46 8.58
N PRO A 623 3.51 -11.19 9.62
CA PRO A 623 4.01 -12.55 9.47
C PRO A 623 2.91 -13.61 9.43
N GLY A 624 1.67 -13.22 9.74
CA GLY A 624 0.48 -14.07 9.81
C GLY A 624 -0.76 -13.22 10.08
N ARG A 625 -1.94 -13.80 9.88
CA ARG A 625 -3.22 -13.09 10.07
C ARG A 625 -3.92 -13.66 11.29
N GLU A 626 -4.28 -12.79 12.23
CA GLU A 626 -5.17 -13.15 13.33
C GLU A 626 -6.56 -13.46 12.75
N ARG A 627 -7.19 -14.54 13.20
CA ARG A 627 -8.49 -14.95 12.66
C ARG A 627 -9.59 -14.62 13.66
N THR A 628 -10.55 -13.82 13.23
CA THR A 628 -11.72 -13.45 14.02
C THR A 628 -12.98 -14.06 13.43
N THR A 629 -13.91 -14.48 14.29
CA THR A 629 -15.26 -14.91 13.88
C THR A 629 -16.26 -13.90 14.43
N ILE A 630 -16.79 -13.03 13.57
CA ILE A 630 -17.64 -11.91 13.98
C ILE A 630 -18.93 -11.85 13.16
N ALA A 631 -20.01 -11.35 13.76
CA ALA A 631 -21.33 -11.25 13.13
C ALA A 631 -21.34 -10.52 11.76
N PRO A 632 -20.56 -9.44 11.53
CA PRO A 632 -20.48 -8.79 10.21
C PRO A 632 -20.06 -9.71 9.07
N GLN A 633 -19.23 -10.74 9.32
CA GLN A 633 -18.83 -11.70 8.29
C GLN A 633 -20.03 -12.55 7.84
N ALA A 634 -20.86 -13.02 8.78
CA ALA A 634 -22.08 -13.76 8.45
C ALA A 634 -23.11 -12.86 7.72
N LEU A 635 -23.27 -11.61 8.17
CA LEU A 635 -24.16 -10.64 7.53
C LEU A 635 -23.73 -10.28 6.10
N PHE A 636 -22.42 -10.27 5.81
CA PHE A 636 -21.90 -10.12 4.45
C PHE A 636 -22.44 -11.24 3.54
N PHE A 637 -22.32 -12.50 3.97
CA PHE A 637 -22.83 -13.62 3.19
C PHE A 637 -24.35 -13.58 2.98
N MET A 638 -25.11 -13.13 3.98
CA MET A 638 -26.56 -13.03 3.88
C MET A 638 -27.03 -11.92 2.95
N ASN A 639 -26.40 -10.74 3.03
CA ASN A 639 -27.01 -9.51 2.52
C ASN A 639 -26.19 -8.78 1.46
N ASP A 640 -24.92 -9.13 1.25
CA ASP A 640 -24.07 -8.40 0.32
C ASP A 640 -24.50 -8.66 -1.14
N PRO A 641 -24.73 -7.60 -1.95
CA PRO A 641 -25.12 -7.74 -3.35
C PRO A 641 -24.15 -8.58 -4.18
N PHE A 642 -22.86 -8.60 -3.83
CA PHE A 642 -21.86 -9.42 -4.51
C PHE A 642 -22.15 -10.92 -4.37
N VAL A 643 -22.54 -11.37 -3.17
CA VAL A 643 -22.83 -12.79 -2.89
C VAL A 643 -24.13 -13.21 -3.57
N ALA A 644 -25.16 -12.36 -3.51
CA ALA A 644 -26.43 -12.60 -4.20
C ALA A 644 -26.24 -12.69 -5.72
N GLU A 645 -25.44 -11.80 -6.31
CA GLU A 645 -25.11 -11.84 -7.74
C GLU A 645 -24.27 -13.07 -8.11
N ALA A 646 -23.33 -13.49 -7.25
CA ALA A 646 -22.58 -14.73 -7.45
C ALA A 646 -23.50 -15.97 -7.48
N ALA A 647 -24.45 -16.06 -6.54
CA ALA A 647 -25.45 -17.12 -6.49
C ALA A 647 -26.34 -17.12 -7.75
N ARG A 648 -26.81 -15.93 -8.16
CA ARG A 648 -27.62 -15.77 -9.38
C ARG A 648 -26.88 -16.24 -10.63
N ARG A 649 -25.61 -15.84 -10.78
CA ARG A 649 -24.76 -16.25 -11.91
C ARG A 649 -24.50 -17.75 -11.89
N PHE A 650 -24.18 -18.32 -10.73
CA PHE A 650 -23.97 -19.75 -10.58
C PHE A 650 -25.20 -20.56 -11.02
N GLY A 651 -26.40 -20.21 -10.53
CA GLY A 651 -27.65 -20.87 -10.93
C GLY A 651 -28.03 -20.66 -12.39
N SER A 652 -27.52 -19.59 -13.03
CA SER A 652 -27.78 -19.29 -14.44
C SER A 652 -26.89 -20.08 -15.41
N GLN A 653 -25.85 -20.76 -14.92
CA GLN A 653 -24.91 -21.48 -15.78
C GLN A 653 -25.58 -22.66 -16.48
N CYS A 654 -25.23 -22.86 -17.76
CA CYS A 654 -25.77 -23.94 -18.56
C CYS A 654 -25.50 -25.32 -17.93
N ILE A 655 -24.34 -25.50 -17.29
CA ILE A 655 -23.96 -26.76 -16.63
C ILE A 655 -24.90 -27.12 -15.47
N VAL A 656 -25.51 -26.13 -14.83
CA VAL A 656 -26.48 -26.33 -13.75
C VAL A 656 -27.91 -26.43 -14.30
N ARG A 657 -28.28 -25.56 -15.25
CA ARG A 657 -29.65 -25.50 -15.80
C ARG A 657 -30.01 -26.65 -16.72
N SER A 658 -29.02 -27.26 -17.39
CA SER A 658 -29.26 -28.37 -18.33
C SER A 658 -29.55 -29.71 -17.65
N ILE A 659 -29.37 -29.81 -16.33
CA ILE A 659 -29.63 -31.02 -15.57
C ILE A 659 -31.14 -31.20 -15.36
N ALA A 660 -31.63 -32.39 -15.71
CA ALA A 660 -33.06 -32.68 -15.86
C ALA A 660 -33.81 -32.82 -14.54
N THR A 661 -33.21 -33.45 -13.51
CA THR A 661 -33.87 -33.64 -12.21
C THR A 661 -33.21 -32.80 -11.12
N ASP A 662 -34.01 -32.37 -10.14
CA ASP A 662 -33.49 -31.58 -9.02
C ASP A 662 -32.50 -32.40 -8.17
N GLU A 663 -32.67 -33.72 -8.06
CA GLU A 663 -31.69 -34.58 -7.36
C GLU A 663 -30.32 -34.56 -8.02
N GLN A 664 -30.28 -34.78 -9.34
CA GLN A 664 -29.03 -34.73 -10.10
C GLN A 664 -28.40 -33.34 -10.03
N ARG A 665 -29.24 -32.30 -10.01
CA ARG A 665 -28.78 -30.92 -9.94
C ARG A 665 -28.18 -30.60 -8.57
N VAL A 666 -28.81 -31.06 -7.48
CA VAL A 666 -28.29 -30.94 -6.11
C VAL A 666 -26.97 -31.70 -5.99
N GLU A 667 -26.90 -32.95 -6.43
CA GLU A 667 -25.64 -33.72 -6.41
C GLU A 667 -24.51 -33.02 -7.16
N HIS A 668 -24.81 -32.48 -8.33
CA HIS A 668 -23.82 -31.78 -9.15
C HIS A 668 -23.32 -30.50 -8.46
N VAL A 669 -24.22 -29.70 -7.89
CA VAL A 669 -23.86 -28.50 -7.14
C VAL A 669 -22.99 -28.83 -5.92
N TYR A 670 -23.33 -29.87 -5.16
CA TYR A 670 -22.51 -30.32 -4.02
C TYR A 670 -21.10 -30.72 -4.45
N ARG A 671 -20.96 -31.42 -5.59
CA ARG A 671 -19.63 -31.76 -6.12
C ARG A 671 -18.84 -30.53 -6.56
N LEU A 672 -19.51 -29.51 -7.11
CA LEU A 672 -18.86 -28.26 -7.51
C LEU A 672 -18.44 -27.39 -6.31
N LEU A 673 -19.27 -27.32 -5.27
CA LEU A 673 -19.01 -26.48 -4.10
C LEU A 673 -18.12 -27.14 -3.05
N PHE A 674 -18.31 -28.45 -2.82
CA PHE A 674 -17.74 -29.18 -1.67
C PHE A 674 -16.91 -30.39 -2.07
N ALA A 675 -16.72 -30.65 -3.37
CA ALA A 675 -15.97 -31.81 -3.88
C ALA A 675 -16.47 -33.19 -3.39
N ARG A 676 -17.71 -33.28 -2.91
CA ARG A 676 -18.38 -34.53 -2.49
C ARG A 676 -19.84 -34.56 -2.92
N SER A 677 -20.47 -35.73 -2.81
CA SER A 677 -21.93 -35.84 -2.91
C SER A 677 -22.61 -35.46 -1.57
N PRO A 678 -23.87 -34.99 -1.61
CA PRO A 678 -24.67 -34.81 -0.40
C PRO A 678 -24.89 -36.16 0.27
N ASP A 679 -24.98 -36.17 1.60
CA ASP A 679 -25.48 -37.35 2.32
C ASP A 679 -27.01 -37.49 2.18
N ALA A 680 -27.57 -38.57 2.75
CA ALA A 680 -28.99 -38.87 2.61
C ALA A 680 -29.89 -37.80 3.27
N ASP A 681 -29.46 -37.22 4.39
CA ASP A 681 -30.22 -36.21 5.12
C ASP A 681 -30.16 -34.86 4.40
N GLU A 682 -28.98 -34.48 3.91
CA GLU A 682 -28.75 -33.28 3.11
C GLU A 682 -29.56 -33.32 1.80
N LEU A 683 -29.53 -34.45 1.08
CA LEU A 683 -30.29 -34.61 -0.16
C LEU A 683 -31.80 -34.55 0.11
N SER A 684 -32.27 -35.19 1.18
CA SER A 684 -33.67 -35.14 1.60
C SER A 684 -34.12 -33.72 1.94
N ALA A 685 -33.32 -32.98 2.72
CA ALA A 685 -33.59 -31.59 3.10
C ALA A 685 -33.61 -30.66 1.88
N ALA A 686 -32.66 -30.81 0.95
CA ALA A 686 -32.61 -30.03 -0.28
C ALA A 686 -33.87 -30.25 -1.13
N LYS A 687 -34.28 -31.51 -1.34
CA LYS A 687 -35.51 -31.83 -2.07
C LYS A 687 -36.75 -31.25 -1.39
N ALA A 688 -36.86 -31.37 -0.07
CA ALA A 688 -37.98 -30.82 0.68
C ALA A 688 -38.08 -29.30 0.54
N TYR A 689 -36.95 -28.60 0.62
CA TYR A 689 -36.90 -27.14 0.43
C TYR A 689 -37.34 -26.73 -0.98
N LEU A 690 -36.82 -27.40 -2.01
CA LEU A 690 -37.14 -27.10 -3.41
C LEU A 690 -38.60 -27.43 -3.76
N ALA A 691 -39.18 -28.46 -3.14
CA ALA A 691 -40.54 -28.90 -3.36
C ALA A 691 -41.60 -28.15 -2.52
N SER A 692 -41.22 -27.49 -1.42
CA SER A 692 -42.14 -26.67 -0.60
C SER A 692 -42.84 -25.62 -1.48
N SER A 693 -44.04 -25.11 -1.16
CA SER A 693 -44.72 -23.99 -1.86
C SER A 693 -44.29 -22.64 -1.26
N SER A 694 -44.17 -21.59 -2.06
CA SER A 694 -43.59 -20.30 -1.66
C SER A 694 -44.59 -19.47 -0.85
N ASP A 695 -45.08 -20.03 0.24
CA ASP A 695 -46.09 -19.40 1.10
C ASP A 695 -45.49 -18.73 2.33
N GLY A 696 -44.17 -18.50 2.34
CA GLY A 696 -43.48 -17.83 3.45
C GLY A 696 -42.45 -16.82 2.96
N GLU A 697 -42.75 -15.55 3.18
CA GLU A 697 -41.85 -14.37 3.14
C GLU A 697 -41.36 -13.84 1.78
N SER A 698 -42.33 -13.43 0.96
CA SER A 698 -42.40 -12.01 0.60
C SER A 698 -43.88 -11.68 0.58
N GLY A 699 -44.38 -10.84 1.50
CA GLY A 699 -45.66 -10.20 1.23
C GLY A 699 -45.55 -9.60 -0.16
N ASP A 700 -46.45 -9.98 -1.08
CA ASP A 700 -46.52 -9.37 -2.41
C ASP A 700 -46.36 -7.88 -2.18
N SER A 701 -45.25 -7.30 -2.66
CA SER A 701 -45.08 -5.87 -2.53
C SER A 701 -46.33 -5.26 -3.17
N ALA A 702 -47.00 -4.37 -2.45
CA ALA A 702 -48.12 -3.63 -3.03
C ALA A 702 -47.68 -2.87 -4.28
N TRP A 703 -46.36 -2.73 -4.51
CA TRP A 703 -45.74 -2.06 -5.63
C TRP A 703 -45.37 -2.97 -6.80
N LYS A 704 -45.69 -2.52 -8.01
CA LYS A 704 -45.22 -3.07 -9.29
C LYS A 704 -44.61 -1.98 -10.16
N TYR A 705 -43.69 -2.36 -11.05
CA TYR A 705 -42.91 -1.44 -11.88
C TYR A 705 -43.05 -1.83 -13.35
N GLY A 706 -43.53 -0.89 -14.16
CA GLY A 706 -43.95 -1.20 -15.52
C GLY A 706 -44.03 0.02 -16.41
N TYR A 707 -44.68 -0.18 -17.54
CA TYR A 707 -45.04 0.87 -18.48
C TYR A 707 -46.46 0.66 -19.02
N GLY A 708 -47.08 1.74 -19.50
CA GLY A 708 -48.43 1.73 -20.07
C GLY A 708 -48.84 3.10 -20.56
N ARG A 709 -50.14 3.35 -20.77
CA ARG A 709 -50.64 4.68 -21.13
C ARG A 709 -51.79 5.11 -20.24
N VAL A 710 -52.00 6.42 -20.14
CA VAL A 710 -53.24 6.98 -19.62
C VAL A 710 -54.18 7.19 -20.81
N ASP A 711 -55.36 6.60 -20.74
CA ASP A 711 -56.43 6.79 -21.70
C ASP A 711 -57.17 8.09 -21.36
N GLU A 712 -57.15 9.06 -22.29
CA GLU A 712 -57.65 10.42 -22.06
C GLU A 712 -59.18 10.48 -21.94
N ASP A 713 -59.92 9.55 -22.53
CA ASP A 713 -61.39 9.53 -22.44
C ASP A 713 -61.85 8.98 -21.08
N THR A 714 -61.21 7.91 -20.62
CA THR A 714 -61.55 7.25 -19.36
C THR A 714 -60.80 7.80 -18.16
N GLN A 715 -59.77 8.62 -18.39
CA GLN A 715 -58.85 9.16 -17.38
C GLN A 715 -58.20 8.05 -16.53
N ARG A 716 -57.96 6.86 -17.11
CA ARG A 716 -57.44 5.66 -16.42
C ARG A 716 -56.24 5.07 -17.15
N VAL A 717 -55.45 4.24 -16.46
CA VAL A 717 -54.34 3.52 -17.10
C VAL A 717 -54.88 2.39 -17.97
N ALA A 718 -54.57 2.42 -19.26
CA ALA A 718 -54.84 1.36 -20.22
C ALA A 718 -53.55 0.59 -20.54
N GLY A 719 -53.58 -0.74 -20.41
CA GLY A 719 -52.46 -1.63 -20.75
C GLY A 719 -51.21 -1.40 -19.89
N PHE A 720 -51.17 -1.98 -18.69
CA PHE A 720 -49.97 -2.01 -17.85
C PHE A 720 -49.16 -3.28 -18.13
N THR A 721 -47.88 -3.13 -18.46
CA THR A 721 -46.93 -4.24 -18.67
C THR A 721 -45.74 -4.07 -17.73
N GLU A 722 -45.39 -5.12 -16.99
CA GLU A 722 -44.26 -5.09 -16.05
C GLU A 722 -42.91 -5.08 -16.78
N LEU A 723 -41.94 -4.34 -16.22
CA LEU A 723 -40.55 -4.39 -16.68
C LEU A 723 -39.93 -5.72 -16.24
N THR A 724 -39.16 -6.37 -17.12
CA THR A 724 -38.73 -7.76 -16.90
C THR A 724 -37.28 -7.92 -16.48
N HIS A 725 -36.47 -6.86 -16.57
CA HIS A 725 -35.05 -6.93 -16.27
C HIS A 725 -34.69 -6.14 -15.01
N TRP A 726 -34.23 -6.85 -13.98
CA TRP A 726 -33.69 -6.27 -12.75
C TRP A 726 -32.16 -6.20 -12.82
N THR A 727 -31.60 -5.03 -12.53
CA THR A 727 -30.15 -4.76 -12.59
C THR A 727 -29.43 -4.84 -11.24
N GLY A 728 -30.16 -5.07 -10.15
CA GLY A 728 -29.66 -4.92 -8.78
C GLY A 728 -30.09 -3.61 -8.11
N THR A 729 -30.29 -2.54 -8.89
CA THR A 729 -30.68 -1.22 -8.38
C THR A 729 -31.90 -0.61 -9.08
N ARG A 730 -32.25 -1.09 -10.28
CA ARG A 730 -33.39 -0.62 -11.08
C ARG A 730 -34.04 -1.71 -11.94
N TRP A 731 -35.31 -1.49 -12.25
CA TRP A 731 -36.08 -2.22 -13.26
C TRP A 731 -35.97 -1.52 -14.62
N GLN A 732 -35.75 -2.29 -15.69
CA GLN A 732 -35.69 -1.78 -17.06
C GLN A 732 -36.25 -2.80 -18.06
N ALA A 733 -36.47 -2.36 -19.30
CA ALA A 733 -37.14 -3.14 -20.34
C ALA A 733 -36.39 -4.43 -20.71
N SER A 734 -35.06 -4.37 -20.84
CA SER A 734 -34.19 -5.48 -21.21
C SER A 734 -32.79 -5.31 -20.62
N GLY A 735 -31.84 -6.22 -20.90
CA GLY A 735 -30.45 -6.12 -20.42
C GLY A 735 -29.63 -4.96 -21.03
N GLN A 736 -30.21 -4.22 -21.97
CA GLN A 736 -29.58 -3.10 -22.67
C GLN A 736 -30.42 -1.83 -22.48
N LEU A 737 -29.76 -0.69 -22.24
CA LEU A 737 -30.39 0.61 -22.16
C LEU A 737 -29.63 1.58 -23.10
N PRO A 738 -30.29 2.24 -24.06
CA PRO A 738 -31.72 2.17 -24.37
C PRO A 738 -32.14 0.81 -24.96
N ASP A 739 -33.35 0.37 -24.62
CA ASP A 739 -33.97 -0.80 -25.24
C ASP A 739 -34.35 -0.49 -26.70
N PRO A 740 -34.10 -1.40 -27.67
CA PRO A 740 -34.39 -1.15 -29.08
C PRO A 740 -35.85 -0.80 -29.41
N LYS A 741 -36.81 -1.17 -28.54
CA LYS A 741 -38.25 -0.93 -28.73
C LYS A 741 -38.83 0.07 -27.74
N LEU A 742 -38.34 0.09 -26.51
CA LEU A 742 -38.89 0.85 -25.38
C LEU A 742 -38.06 2.08 -25.00
N GLY A 743 -36.86 2.23 -25.58
CA GLY A 743 -35.99 3.37 -25.36
C GLY A 743 -35.40 3.37 -23.94
N TRP A 744 -35.37 4.53 -23.31
CA TRP A 744 -34.70 4.74 -22.02
C TRP A 744 -35.53 4.37 -20.80
N VAL A 745 -36.64 3.63 -20.95
CA VAL A 745 -37.53 3.34 -19.80
C VAL A 745 -36.84 2.51 -18.72
N PHE A 746 -36.77 3.09 -17.53
CA PHE A 746 -36.39 2.39 -16.32
C PHE A 746 -37.09 3.02 -15.11
N LEU A 747 -37.21 2.24 -14.04
CA LEU A 747 -37.68 2.67 -12.74
C LEU A 747 -36.67 2.20 -11.70
N ASP A 748 -36.18 3.13 -10.88
CA ASP A 748 -35.30 2.83 -9.76
C ASP A 748 -35.98 3.17 -8.43
N ARG A 749 -35.20 3.15 -7.35
CA ARG A 749 -35.68 3.43 -6.01
C ARG A 749 -36.25 4.85 -5.87
N GLN A 750 -35.67 5.84 -6.54
CA GLN A 750 -36.03 7.26 -6.38
C GLN A 750 -37.03 7.74 -7.44
N GLY A 751 -36.96 7.21 -8.66
CA GLY A 751 -37.86 7.58 -9.76
C GLY A 751 -37.58 6.74 -11.00
N GLY A 752 -37.14 7.38 -12.08
CA GLY A 752 -36.82 6.69 -13.32
C GLY A 752 -36.70 7.60 -14.53
N HIS A 753 -36.93 7.01 -15.70
CA HIS A 753 -36.93 7.72 -16.98
C HIS A 753 -38.14 7.27 -17.82
N PRO A 754 -38.88 8.20 -18.45
CA PRO A 754 -40.01 7.85 -19.30
C PRO A 754 -39.57 7.04 -20.54
N ALA A 755 -40.50 6.28 -21.13
CA ALA A 755 -40.23 5.54 -22.36
C ALA A 755 -40.32 6.42 -23.60
N ALA A 756 -39.90 5.86 -24.75
CA ALA A 756 -39.84 6.52 -26.07
C ALA A 756 -41.13 7.23 -26.54
N THR A 757 -42.29 6.93 -25.96
CA THR A 757 -43.59 7.43 -26.42
C THR A 757 -44.55 7.64 -25.25
N ILE A 758 -45.46 8.60 -25.36
CA ILE A 758 -46.57 8.81 -24.40
C ILE A 758 -47.55 7.62 -24.30
N GLU A 759 -47.52 6.69 -25.26
CA GLU A 759 -48.26 5.42 -25.21
C GLU A 759 -47.61 4.38 -24.27
N ARG A 760 -46.45 4.71 -23.69
CA ARG A 760 -45.62 3.80 -22.88
C ARG A 760 -44.99 4.52 -21.69
N CYS A 761 -45.69 5.43 -21.05
CA CYS A 761 -45.27 6.11 -19.83
C CYS A 761 -44.66 5.14 -18.81
N ALA A 762 -43.66 5.59 -18.05
CA ALA A 762 -43.16 4.83 -16.92
C ALA A 762 -44.23 4.82 -15.81
N ILE A 763 -44.53 3.65 -15.24
CA ILE A 763 -45.58 3.49 -14.25
C ILE A 763 -45.05 2.74 -13.03
N ARG A 764 -45.08 3.41 -11.88
CA ARG A 764 -45.02 2.75 -10.57
C ARG A 764 -46.46 2.54 -10.11
N ARG A 765 -46.86 1.28 -9.91
CA ARG A 765 -48.24 0.90 -9.56
C ARG A 765 -48.31 0.44 -8.12
N TRP A 766 -49.20 1.02 -7.32
CA TRP A 766 -49.57 0.51 -6.00
C TRP A 766 -50.94 -0.18 -6.09
N THR A 767 -51.08 -1.39 -5.53
CA THR A 767 -52.35 -2.10 -5.39
C THR A 767 -52.80 -2.06 -3.93
N ALA A 768 -53.98 -1.51 -3.68
CA ALA A 768 -54.55 -1.40 -2.34
C ALA A 768 -54.73 -2.78 -1.70
N PRO A 769 -54.09 -3.08 -0.56
CA PRO A 769 -54.26 -4.37 0.11
C PRO A 769 -55.51 -4.41 0.98
N VAL A 770 -56.08 -3.24 1.32
CA VAL A 770 -57.22 -3.08 2.24
C VAL A 770 -58.20 -2.03 1.71
N ASP A 771 -59.44 -2.12 2.17
CA ASP A 771 -60.45 -1.08 1.97
C ASP A 771 -60.18 0.11 2.90
N GLY A 772 -60.34 1.34 2.39
CA GLY A 772 -60.18 2.52 3.24
C GLY A 772 -60.01 3.84 2.49
N GLU A 773 -59.75 4.90 3.26
CA GLU A 773 -59.30 6.18 2.72
C GLU A 773 -57.79 6.28 2.90
N VAL A 774 -57.09 6.65 1.83
CA VAL A 774 -55.64 6.83 1.83
C VAL A 774 -55.25 8.26 1.48
N GLU A 775 -54.20 8.75 2.13
CA GLU A 775 -53.54 10.02 1.85
C GLU A 775 -52.21 9.76 1.15
N ILE A 776 -52.01 10.37 -0.01
CA ILE A 776 -50.87 10.17 -0.89
C ILE A 776 -50.07 11.47 -0.90
N ALA A 777 -48.79 11.42 -0.53
CA ALA A 777 -47.88 12.55 -0.55
C ALA A 777 -46.61 12.17 -1.32
N GLY A 778 -46.08 13.10 -2.11
CA GLY A 778 -44.84 12.86 -2.85
C GLY A 778 -44.27 14.16 -3.42
N GLN A 779 -43.01 14.13 -3.83
CA GLN A 779 -42.32 15.29 -4.38
C GLN A 779 -41.72 14.92 -5.72
N LEU A 780 -42.12 15.61 -6.79
CA LEU A 780 -41.61 15.38 -8.14
C LEU A 780 -40.41 16.30 -8.39
N HIS A 781 -39.28 15.73 -8.78
CA HIS A 781 -38.06 16.47 -9.12
C HIS A 781 -37.60 16.15 -10.54
N HIS A 782 -37.28 17.19 -11.29
CA HIS A 782 -36.57 17.09 -12.56
C HIS A 782 -35.34 18.00 -12.52
N ARG A 783 -34.14 17.43 -12.51
CA ARG A 783 -32.88 18.17 -12.32
C ARG A 783 -32.24 18.68 -13.62
N PRO A 784 -32.21 17.92 -14.73
CA PRO A 784 -31.55 18.38 -15.93
C PRO A 784 -32.12 19.70 -16.44
N GLU A 785 -31.23 20.63 -16.80
CA GLU A 785 -31.57 21.89 -17.48
C GLU A 785 -31.83 21.67 -18.99
N PRO A 786 -31.04 20.84 -19.71
CA PRO A 786 -31.41 20.40 -21.06
C PRO A 786 -32.67 19.51 -21.03
N GLY A 787 -33.56 19.63 -22.02
CA GLY A 787 -34.82 18.89 -22.12
C GLY A 787 -36.06 19.77 -21.96
N ASN A 788 -37.25 19.17 -21.99
CA ASN A 788 -38.55 19.86 -21.82
C ASN A 788 -39.25 19.51 -20.49
N GLY A 789 -38.63 18.65 -19.69
CA GLY A 789 -39.13 18.22 -18.39
C GLY A 789 -40.21 17.14 -18.50
N VAL A 790 -40.65 16.69 -17.34
CA VAL A 790 -41.59 15.58 -17.20
C VAL A 790 -42.98 16.05 -16.81
N ARG A 791 -43.97 15.25 -17.17
CA ARG A 791 -45.34 15.32 -16.66
C ARG A 791 -45.64 14.07 -15.86
N ALA A 792 -46.10 14.29 -14.64
CA ALA A 792 -46.46 13.27 -13.68
C ALA A 792 -47.98 13.27 -13.47
N ARG A 793 -48.60 12.09 -13.48
CA ARG A 793 -50.04 11.89 -13.27
C ARG A 793 -50.26 10.83 -12.20
N LEU A 794 -51.11 11.16 -11.23
CA LEU A 794 -51.59 10.22 -10.22
C LEU A 794 -52.94 9.67 -10.67
N VAL A 795 -53.05 8.37 -10.93
CA VAL A 795 -54.23 7.78 -11.57
C VAL A 795 -54.80 6.66 -10.71
N SER A 796 -56.07 6.77 -10.33
CA SER A 796 -56.82 5.73 -9.63
C SER A 796 -57.59 4.86 -10.60
N SER A 797 -57.51 3.53 -10.44
CA SER A 797 -58.38 2.58 -11.18
C SER A 797 -59.87 2.86 -10.95
N ARG A 798 -60.22 3.40 -9.78
CA ARG A 798 -61.58 3.74 -9.39
C ARG A 798 -61.98 5.14 -9.85
N HIS A 799 -61.19 6.13 -9.50
CA HIS A 799 -61.55 7.55 -9.61
C HIS A 799 -60.95 8.28 -10.82
N GLY A 800 -60.12 7.61 -11.62
CA GLY A 800 -59.40 8.23 -12.73
C GLY A 800 -58.24 9.11 -12.26
N VAL A 801 -57.82 10.08 -13.06
CA VAL A 801 -56.73 11.01 -12.72
C VAL A 801 -57.11 11.84 -11.49
N LEU A 802 -56.31 11.72 -10.43
CA LEU A 802 -56.45 12.44 -9.16
C LEU A 802 -55.61 13.73 -9.13
N GLY A 803 -54.56 13.81 -9.94
CA GLY A 803 -53.69 14.98 -10.03
C GLY A 803 -52.71 14.88 -11.20
N THR A 804 -52.31 16.04 -11.72
CA THR A 804 -51.32 16.17 -12.81
C THR A 804 -50.38 17.32 -12.49
N TRP A 805 -49.07 17.07 -12.62
CA TRP A 805 -48.01 18.04 -12.35
C TRP A 805 -46.97 17.99 -13.46
N SER A 806 -46.26 19.09 -13.66
CA SER A 806 -45.13 19.17 -14.58
C SER A 806 -43.93 19.77 -13.88
N ALA A 807 -42.75 19.19 -14.09
CA ALA A 807 -41.49 19.68 -13.53
C ALA A 807 -40.44 19.76 -14.63
N HIS A 808 -39.79 20.92 -14.74
CA HIS A 808 -38.63 21.17 -15.57
C HIS A 808 -37.64 22.02 -14.78
N HIS A 809 -36.43 21.52 -14.58
CA HIS A 809 -35.39 22.11 -13.71
C HIS A 809 -35.93 22.63 -12.36
N THR A 810 -36.86 21.89 -11.76
CA THR A 810 -37.59 22.32 -10.56
C THR A 810 -38.11 21.13 -9.76
N SER A 811 -38.66 21.43 -8.58
CA SER A 811 -39.30 20.47 -7.69
C SER A 811 -40.74 20.91 -7.43
N VAL A 812 -41.69 19.98 -7.55
CA VAL A 812 -43.13 20.23 -7.36
C VAL A 812 -43.69 19.28 -6.31
N ASP A 813 -44.42 19.83 -5.33
CA ASP A 813 -45.16 19.02 -4.36
C ASP A 813 -46.41 18.42 -5.03
N THR A 814 -46.59 17.11 -4.89
CA THR A 814 -47.66 16.33 -5.53
C THR A 814 -48.71 15.81 -4.54
N GLY A 815 -48.69 16.29 -3.29
CA GLY A 815 -49.69 15.95 -2.29
C GLY A 815 -49.92 17.03 -1.22
N PRO A 816 -50.69 16.71 -0.16
CA PRO A 816 -51.41 15.46 0.03
C PRO A 816 -52.66 15.34 -0.87
N VAL A 817 -52.85 14.21 -1.52
CA VAL A 817 -54.08 13.83 -2.25
C VAL A 817 -54.79 12.72 -1.48
N ARG A 818 -56.07 12.92 -1.14
CA ARG A 818 -56.88 11.90 -0.45
C ARG A 818 -57.83 11.21 -1.43
N THR A 819 -57.93 9.89 -1.33
CA THR A 819 -58.84 9.10 -2.16
C THR A 819 -59.30 7.83 -1.44
N ARG A 820 -60.49 7.34 -1.79
CA ARG A 820 -61.03 6.10 -1.24
C ARG A 820 -60.68 4.92 -2.15
N VAL A 821 -60.21 3.84 -1.56
CA VAL A 821 -59.80 2.62 -2.26
C VAL A 821 -60.53 1.40 -1.67
N ALA A 822 -60.79 0.41 -2.50
CA ALA A 822 -61.09 -0.95 -2.06
C ALA A 822 -59.88 -1.86 -2.32
N ALA A 823 -59.77 -2.95 -1.59
CA ALA A 823 -58.76 -3.96 -1.81
C ALA A 823 -58.76 -4.43 -3.27
N GLY A 824 -57.59 -4.39 -3.91
CA GLY A 824 -57.39 -4.67 -5.33
C GLY A 824 -57.42 -3.45 -6.26
N ASP A 825 -57.88 -2.28 -5.81
CA ASP A 825 -57.77 -1.04 -6.61
C ASP A 825 -56.31 -0.65 -6.82
N THR A 826 -56.00 0.01 -7.94
CA THR A 826 -54.64 0.50 -8.23
C THR A 826 -54.56 2.01 -8.16
N ILE A 827 -53.44 2.51 -7.64
CA ILE A 827 -52.97 3.88 -7.75
C ILE A 827 -51.68 3.86 -8.56
N ASP A 828 -51.73 4.47 -9.74
CA ASP A 828 -50.65 4.50 -10.70
C ASP A 828 -49.96 5.87 -10.72
N PHE A 829 -48.65 5.86 -10.49
CA PHE A 829 -47.77 7.02 -10.59
C PHE A 829 -47.14 6.98 -11.98
N VAL A 830 -47.76 7.73 -12.88
CA VAL A 830 -47.45 7.70 -14.31
C VAL A 830 -46.59 8.91 -14.66
N VAL A 831 -45.43 8.67 -15.27
CA VAL A 831 -44.55 9.76 -15.74
C VAL A 831 -44.27 9.63 -17.23
N ASP A 832 -44.50 10.72 -17.95
CA ASP A 832 -44.15 10.92 -19.35
C ASP A 832 -43.40 12.25 -19.56
N PHE A 833 -43.01 12.52 -20.81
CA PHE A 833 -42.24 13.70 -21.20
C PHE A 833 -43.14 14.81 -21.76
N ASN A 834 -42.76 16.08 -21.56
CA ASN A 834 -43.53 17.23 -22.05
C ASN A 834 -43.32 17.51 -23.55
N GLY A 835 -42.26 16.98 -24.18
CA GLY A 835 -41.99 17.20 -25.61
C GLY A 835 -40.93 16.27 -26.23
N GLU A 836 -39.67 16.43 -25.86
CA GLU A 836 -38.56 15.59 -26.34
C GLU A 836 -38.03 14.76 -25.19
N ILE A 837 -37.78 13.48 -25.41
CA ILE A 837 -37.43 12.50 -24.36
C ILE A 837 -36.01 12.63 -23.79
N LEU A 838 -35.12 13.37 -24.46
CA LEU A 838 -33.73 13.44 -24.04
C LEU A 838 -33.62 14.26 -22.75
N HIS A 839 -32.96 13.67 -21.74
CA HIS A 839 -32.70 14.26 -20.42
C HIS A 839 -33.90 14.33 -19.45
N ASP A 840 -34.92 13.50 -19.63
CA ASP A 840 -36.13 13.49 -18.78
C ASP A 840 -36.08 12.52 -17.58
N GLU A 841 -34.88 12.31 -17.02
CA GLU A 841 -34.73 11.57 -15.76
C GLU A 841 -35.37 12.34 -14.60
N HIS A 842 -36.14 11.64 -13.76
CA HIS A 842 -36.91 12.25 -12.69
C HIS A 842 -36.82 11.44 -11.39
N GLU A 843 -37.02 12.13 -10.27
CA GLU A 843 -37.23 11.53 -8.95
C GLU A 843 -38.68 11.81 -8.53
N TRP A 844 -39.38 10.78 -8.06
CA TRP A 844 -40.73 10.93 -7.51
C TRP A 844 -40.93 9.97 -6.32
N PRO A 845 -40.29 10.24 -5.18
CA PRO A 845 -40.57 9.53 -3.94
C PRO A 845 -42.00 9.84 -3.47
N VAL A 846 -42.73 8.78 -3.12
CA VAL A 846 -44.12 8.83 -2.67
C VAL A 846 -44.33 7.99 -1.42
N VAL A 847 -45.15 8.50 -0.50
CA VAL A 847 -45.69 7.84 0.68
C VAL A 847 -47.21 7.80 0.61
N ILE A 848 -47.81 6.64 0.87
CA ILE A 848 -49.26 6.42 0.98
C ILE A 848 -49.55 6.05 2.44
N ARG A 849 -50.48 6.76 3.09
CA ARG A 849 -50.89 6.50 4.48
C ARG A 849 -52.37 6.20 4.57
N HIS A 850 -52.75 5.25 5.39
CA HIS A 850 -54.16 5.04 5.72
C HIS A 850 -54.65 6.13 6.68
N VAL A 851 -55.84 6.69 6.45
CA VAL A 851 -56.33 7.90 7.18
C VAL A 851 -56.93 7.57 8.57
N ALA A 852 -57.19 6.29 8.90
CA ALA A 852 -57.72 5.92 10.23
C ALA A 852 -56.63 5.88 11.33
N GLU A 853 -56.94 6.42 12.52
CA GLU A 853 -56.04 6.48 13.71
C GLU A 853 -55.65 5.11 14.29
N SER A 854 -56.28 4.02 13.85
CA SER A 854 -55.88 2.65 14.16
C SER A 854 -56.31 1.71 13.02
N PRO A 855 -55.38 1.11 12.26
CA PRO A 855 -55.73 0.11 11.26
C PRO A 855 -56.31 -1.14 11.94
N PRO A 856 -57.30 -1.84 11.34
CA PRO A 856 -57.71 -3.14 11.85
C PRO A 856 -56.51 -4.11 11.85
N ASN A 857 -56.26 -4.78 13.00
CA ASN A 857 -55.20 -5.75 13.32
C ASN A 857 -54.16 -6.08 12.21
N ASP A 858 -52.87 -5.89 12.54
CA ASP A 858 -51.68 -6.26 11.74
C ASP A 858 -51.57 -5.69 10.31
N ALA A 859 -52.44 -4.76 9.90
CA ALA A 859 -52.34 -4.11 8.59
C ALA A 859 -51.27 -2.98 8.56
N VAL A 860 -50.49 -2.95 7.48
CA VAL A 860 -49.47 -1.91 7.20
C VAL A 860 -50.14 -0.54 7.15
N ALA A 861 -49.73 0.38 8.03
CA ALA A 861 -50.30 1.72 8.13
C ALA A 861 -49.79 2.71 7.06
N MET A 862 -48.66 2.38 6.42
CA MET A 862 -47.95 3.26 5.49
C MET A 862 -47.16 2.45 4.46
N TRP A 863 -47.26 2.84 3.19
CA TRP A 863 -46.43 2.33 2.09
C TRP A 863 -45.52 3.43 1.58
N ASP A 864 -44.22 3.15 1.47
CA ASP A 864 -43.20 4.10 1.05
C ASP A 864 -42.48 3.54 -0.17
N SER A 865 -42.65 4.21 -1.31
CA SER A 865 -42.13 3.74 -2.59
C SER A 865 -40.59 3.62 -2.65
N VAL A 866 -39.86 4.33 -1.79
CA VAL A 866 -38.40 4.24 -1.65
C VAL A 866 -38.05 3.09 -0.71
N GLN A 867 -38.70 2.97 0.45
CA GLN A 867 -38.40 1.90 1.42
C GLN A 867 -38.86 0.53 0.94
N ASP A 868 -39.94 0.48 0.16
CA ASP A 868 -40.58 -0.75 -0.33
C ASP A 868 -40.10 -1.16 -1.72
N PHE A 869 -39.14 -0.43 -2.32
CA PHE A 869 -38.59 -0.80 -3.62
C PHE A 869 -37.86 -2.16 -3.54
N ARG A 870 -38.31 -3.13 -4.34
CA ARG A 870 -37.73 -4.50 -4.39
C ARG A 870 -37.48 -4.93 -5.84
N GLY A 871 -36.46 -5.76 -6.02
CA GLY A 871 -36.20 -6.48 -7.26
C GLY A 871 -37.11 -7.69 -7.44
N GLY A 872 -37.00 -8.36 -8.59
CA GLY A 872 -37.85 -9.52 -8.93
C GLY A 872 -37.69 -10.69 -7.96
N ARG A 873 -38.68 -11.60 -7.97
CA ARG A 873 -38.71 -12.83 -7.17
C ARG A 873 -37.37 -13.58 -7.29
N VAL A 874 -36.68 -13.79 -6.17
CA VAL A 874 -35.53 -14.70 -6.12
C VAL A 874 -36.06 -16.10 -6.37
N ASP A 875 -35.57 -16.75 -7.42
CA ASP A 875 -35.91 -18.15 -7.70
C ASP A 875 -35.46 -19.03 -6.53
N ARG A 876 -36.24 -20.04 -6.14
CA ARG A 876 -35.90 -20.92 -5.01
C ARG A 876 -34.59 -21.63 -5.20
N TRP A 877 -34.29 -21.97 -6.45
CA TRP A 877 -33.00 -22.52 -6.79
C TRP A 877 -31.88 -21.52 -6.46
N GLN A 878 -32.06 -20.24 -6.77
CA GLN A 878 -31.08 -19.19 -6.42
C GLN A 878 -30.97 -19.01 -4.90
N ALA A 879 -32.07 -19.04 -4.16
CA ALA A 879 -32.06 -18.96 -2.70
C ALA A 879 -31.36 -20.17 -2.06
N PHE A 880 -31.59 -21.38 -2.60
CA PHE A 880 -30.89 -22.60 -2.19
C PHE A 880 -29.38 -22.49 -2.44
N LEU A 881 -28.97 -22.05 -3.64
CA LEU A 881 -27.57 -21.84 -3.97
C LEU A 881 -26.92 -20.79 -3.05
N HIS A 882 -27.62 -19.69 -2.79
CA HIS A 882 -27.15 -18.67 -1.86
C HIS A 882 -26.93 -19.28 -0.48
N ALA A 883 -27.90 -20.05 0.05
CA ALA A 883 -27.74 -20.74 1.33
C ALA A 883 -26.52 -21.66 1.38
N LEU A 884 -26.23 -22.42 0.30
CA LEU A 884 -25.03 -23.26 0.22
C LEU A 884 -23.73 -22.44 0.27
N LEU A 885 -23.68 -21.28 -0.40
CA LEU A 885 -22.52 -20.36 -0.38
C LEU A 885 -22.29 -19.71 1.00
N MET A 886 -23.27 -19.78 1.91
CA MET A 886 -23.15 -19.27 3.28
C MET A 886 -22.66 -20.34 4.28
N THR A 887 -22.53 -21.59 3.85
CA THR A 887 -22.19 -22.69 4.76
C THR A 887 -20.74 -22.63 5.22
N ASN A 888 -20.46 -23.16 6.41
CA ASN A 888 -19.08 -23.34 6.89
C ASN A 888 -18.27 -24.23 5.95
N GLU A 889 -18.88 -25.19 5.26
CA GLU A 889 -18.19 -26.05 4.31
C GLU A 889 -17.71 -25.29 3.05
N PHE A 890 -18.40 -24.21 2.66
CA PHE A 890 -17.92 -23.33 1.60
C PHE A 890 -16.81 -22.38 2.07
N VAL A 891 -16.89 -21.93 3.32
CA VAL A 891 -16.04 -20.86 3.87
C VAL A 891 -14.75 -21.40 4.50
N PHE A 892 -14.67 -22.70 4.76
CA PHE A 892 -13.53 -23.38 5.37
C PHE A 892 -13.04 -24.55 4.51
N VAL A 893 -11.75 -24.85 4.61
CA VAL A 893 -11.07 -25.98 3.97
C VAL A 893 -10.53 -26.92 5.05
N ASP A 894 -10.66 -28.22 4.80
CA ASP A 894 -10.06 -29.31 5.56
C ASP A 894 -9.00 -30.07 4.77
#